data_AF-A0AAE0WMD8-F1
#
_entry.id   AF-A0AAE0WMD8-F1
#
_cell.length_a   1.000
_cell.length_b   1.000
_cell.length_c   1.000
_cell.angle_alpha   90.00
_cell.angle_beta   90.00
_cell.angle_gamma   90.00
#
_symmetry.space_group_name_H-M   'P 1'
#
loop_
_entity.id
_entity.type
_entity.pdbx_description
1 polymer ?
#
loop_
_entity_poly.entity_id
_entity_poly.type
_entity_poly.pdbx_seq_one_letter_code
_entity_poly.pdbx_strand_id
1 'polypeptide(L)'
;MDHRRPLSAAATTTRPLPPQRAVSGSALYFPKPIGRPSRLSSVRSVSQSAAGVVDLTAESAGRNHGGVFGERRETLLVGSPEVIELEDEEEQRPAKRAKLAPEEDEDEEAGSAGASRDDMAHAIVPGEKLPSLPKQNTSNSRSVLARRRRYGGESSARKANGIEPPPMATRIPPPKNVADFSPWTGQHAEDVLNENIVKVGYSDKPPTSIQTECNSAKASIWNNLSTKNSAGLQMLGYLFTQVMEKRQTLGKCNAPSTFKPPPRVTVTDTKREGWLRDLANPDIPLRKQSRTIPHGVRGKLLMDQCLSKDIPLQRAVWLAKCVGANELRAFRRKGVSGAAAATGESKWIREWTISVEQFLEGVIATCGEEDWQMRMGYAIKLVTAFHTEQLLDKDHYLDWIVASFGEAELERLPVWIVVLQIYWKDIVRFIRRGRKLALIMLERLTQLSEDSSGVNAVLRTRLQKLVAILAVTSRGSLVTPEVWDKYKVLLAPTEMAKTNEALRAVAVSVAGSNERLKAPLNKTPSNTRSSVLRLYDMLDTVGLEIDHTALSTSCIELVPHVPDLVNALFDWTASPYRQGLARVYLSARIIKILRSNHHDTDSAISAYIARISPSRAMQHDNIHRLIGELVRETAFSAGSYLQWLASSGALYDASSVRVAKRVLGAIPAGSLPGHLAGLRRSLLSRLEYAEEVEMIAAPSIQILKSALADGSLKSLELVASTTV
;
A
#
# COMPACT_ATOMS: atom_id res chain seq x y z
N MET A 1 -43.84 -68.06 13.30
CA MET A 1 -44.01 -67.08 14.38
C MET A 1 -43.61 -65.71 13.87
N ASP A 2 -44.45 -64.71 13.68
CA ASP A 2 -45.88 -64.66 13.43
C ASP A 2 -46.19 -63.35 12.69
N HIS A 3 -47.13 -63.45 11.76
CA HIS A 3 -48.06 -62.47 11.23
C HIS A 3 -47.98 -60.99 11.68
N ARG A 4 -47.90 -60.06 10.71
CA ARG A 4 -49.04 -59.22 10.23
C ARG A 4 -48.60 -58.09 9.26
N ARG A 5 -49.25 -58.03 8.09
CA ARG A 5 -49.56 -56.82 7.26
C ARG A 5 -50.89 -56.19 7.78
N PRO A 6 -51.55 -55.18 7.16
CA PRO A 6 -51.23 -54.20 6.08
C PRO A 6 -51.61 -52.73 6.49
N LEU A 7 -51.41 -51.68 5.65
CA LEU A 7 -52.41 -51.03 4.76
C LEU A 7 -51.66 -49.92 3.95
N SER A 8 -51.64 -49.83 2.61
CA SER A 8 -52.72 -49.43 1.66
C SER A 8 -53.16 -47.96 1.87
N ALA A 9 -53.25 -47.01 0.93
CA ALA A 9 -53.22 -46.92 -0.54
C ALA A 9 -52.91 -45.44 -0.94
N ALA A 10 -52.28 -45.14 -2.09
CA ALA A 10 -52.88 -44.62 -3.34
C ALA A 10 -53.77 -43.35 -3.16
N ALA A 11 -53.75 -42.29 -3.98
CA ALA A 11 -53.49 -42.18 -5.42
C ALA A 11 -53.44 -40.69 -5.86
N THR A 12 -52.78 -40.43 -7.00
CA THR A 12 -53.21 -39.57 -8.17
C THR A 12 -53.65 -38.10 -7.93
N THR A 13 -53.41 -37.09 -8.78
CA THR A 13 -53.45 -37.02 -10.25
C THR A 13 -53.06 -35.62 -10.75
N THR A 14 -52.27 -35.58 -11.83
CA THR A 14 -52.37 -34.77 -13.06
C THR A 14 -52.43 -33.22 -13.09
N ARG A 15 -51.41 -32.71 -13.81
CA ARG A 15 -51.29 -31.47 -14.60
C ARG A 15 -52.42 -31.29 -15.63
N PRO A 16 -52.80 -30.05 -16.00
CA PRO A 16 -53.44 -29.78 -17.29
C PRO A 16 -52.56 -28.94 -18.23
N LEU A 17 -52.74 -29.19 -19.53
CA LEU A 17 -52.30 -28.41 -20.71
C LEU A 17 -53.58 -28.05 -21.53
N PRO A 18 -53.50 -27.19 -22.56
CA PRO A 18 -54.37 -26.03 -22.75
C PRO A 18 -55.60 -26.29 -23.65
N PRO A 19 -56.57 -25.35 -23.73
CA PRO A 19 -57.60 -25.37 -24.76
C PRO A 19 -57.27 -24.48 -25.98
N GLN A 20 -57.69 -24.97 -27.15
CA GLN A 20 -57.64 -24.34 -28.47
C GLN A 20 -58.83 -23.38 -28.74
N ARG A 21 -58.68 -22.58 -29.79
CA ARG A 21 -59.51 -21.48 -30.34
C ARG A 21 -60.98 -21.79 -30.71
N ALA A 22 -61.82 -20.74 -30.62
CA ALA A 22 -62.78 -20.27 -31.65
C ALA A 22 -63.07 -18.77 -31.38
N VAL A 23 -62.60 -17.80 -32.19
CA VAL A 23 -63.23 -17.09 -33.35
C VAL A 23 -64.45 -16.18 -33.01
N SER A 24 -64.26 -14.90 -33.37
CA SER A 24 -65.21 -13.79 -33.64
C SER A 24 -65.61 -12.81 -32.52
N GLY A 25 -65.34 -11.52 -32.77
CA GLY A 25 -66.13 -10.40 -32.23
C GLY A 25 -65.34 -9.16 -31.76
N SER A 26 -65.08 -8.22 -32.69
CA SER A 26 -65.12 -6.75 -32.59
C SER A 26 -64.56 -5.96 -31.37
N ALA A 27 -63.81 -4.91 -31.71
CA ALA A 27 -63.61 -3.63 -30.98
C ALA A 27 -62.83 -3.64 -29.64
N LEU A 28 -61.56 -3.22 -29.70
CA LEU A 28 -60.77 -2.81 -28.54
C LEU A 28 -61.11 -1.36 -28.14
N TYR A 29 -61.91 -1.22 -27.08
CA TYR A 29 -62.02 0.00 -26.28
C TYR A 29 -60.96 -0.04 -25.15
N PHE A 30 -60.08 0.96 -25.10
CA PHE A 30 -59.22 1.21 -23.93
C PHE A 30 -59.94 2.15 -22.95
N PRO A 31 -60.23 1.74 -21.70
CA PRO A 31 -60.74 2.64 -20.68
C PRO A 31 -59.60 3.47 -20.06
N LYS A 32 -59.86 4.78 -19.91
CA LYS A 32 -58.99 5.77 -19.24
C LYS A 32 -58.73 5.38 -17.77
N PRO A 33 -57.49 5.51 -17.26
CA PRO A 33 -57.25 5.50 -15.82
C PRO A 33 -57.66 6.82 -15.18
N ILE A 34 -58.41 6.69 -14.09
CA ILE A 34 -58.91 7.72 -13.17
C ILE A 34 -57.74 8.35 -12.41
N GLY A 35 -57.74 9.69 -12.29
CA GLY A 35 -56.69 10.46 -11.62
C GLY A 35 -56.95 10.72 -10.13
N ARG A 36 -55.85 10.93 -9.39
CA ARG A 36 -55.58 11.86 -8.26
C ARG A 36 -54.45 11.32 -7.37
N PRO A 37 -53.75 12.12 -6.55
CA PRO A 37 -53.29 13.50 -6.76
C PRO A 37 -51.77 13.68 -6.44
N SER A 38 -51.24 14.85 -6.78
CA SER A 38 -49.89 15.33 -6.46
C SER A 38 -49.62 15.43 -4.95
N ARG A 39 -48.45 14.96 -4.49
CA ARG A 39 -47.83 15.35 -3.22
C ARG A 39 -46.34 15.68 -3.41
N LEU A 40 -46.07 16.95 -3.76
CA LEU A 40 -44.84 17.62 -3.39
C LEU A 40 -44.98 18.04 -1.92
N SER A 41 -44.18 17.43 -1.03
CA SER A 41 -43.75 17.94 0.31
C SER A 41 -43.44 16.78 1.27
N SER A 42 -42.26 16.18 1.15
CA SER A 42 -41.39 15.82 2.28
C SER A 42 -40.28 14.88 1.79
N VAL A 43 -39.15 15.44 1.36
CA VAL A 43 -37.88 14.74 1.45
C VAL A 43 -36.89 15.72 2.06
N ARG A 44 -36.76 15.63 3.39
CA ARG A 44 -35.65 16.21 4.14
C ARG A 44 -34.40 15.40 3.83
N SER A 45 -33.34 16.10 3.44
CA SER A 45 -31.96 15.65 3.46
C SER A 45 -31.57 15.08 4.83
N VAL A 46 -31.01 13.88 4.85
CA VAL A 46 -30.22 13.37 5.97
C VAL A 46 -28.97 12.71 5.38
N SER A 47 -27.88 13.45 5.48
CA SER A 47 -26.50 13.00 5.29
C SER A 47 -25.86 12.77 6.67
N GLN A 48 -24.95 11.78 6.72
CA GLN A 48 -24.03 11.34 7.80
C GLN A 48 -24.56 10.19 8.68
N SER A 49 -23.80 9.11 8.95
CA SER A 49 -22.40 9.08 9.44
C SER A 49 -21.65 7.75 9.21
N ALA A 50 -20.31 7.83 9.11
CA ALA A 50 -19.23 6.93 9.58
C ALA A 50 -17.99 7.11 8.66
N ALA A 51 -17.14 8.10 8.93
CA ALA A 51 -15.94 8.04 9.78
C ALA A 51 -14.67 7.60 9.02
N GLY A 52 -13.75 8.55 8.81
CA GLY A 52 -12.32 8.26 8.72
C GLY A 52 -11.55 8.81 7.51
N VAL A 53 -11.52 10.12 7.27
CA VAL A 53 -10.33 10.83 6.74
C VAL A 53 -10.40 12.30 7.20
N VAL A 54 -9.35 12.77 7.87
CA VAL A 54 -9.13 14.18 8.24
C VAL A 54 -8.24 14.78 7.16
N ASP A 55 -8.71 15.85 6.51
CA ASP A 55 -7.91 16.71 5.63
C ASP A 55 -7.72 18.08 6.28
N LEU A 56 -6.47 18.54 6.30
CA LEU A 56 -5.93 19.65 7.07
C LEU A 56 -5.49 20.76 6.11
N THR A 57 -6.42 21.57 5.60
CA THR A 57 -6.08 22.83 4.92
C THR A 57 -7.16 23.89 5.12
N ALA A 58 -7.04 24.70 6.18
CA ALA A 58 -7.52 26.08 6.22
C ALA A 58 -6.86 26.81 7.42
N GLU A 59 -5.86 27.63 7.11
CA GLU A 59 -5.28 28.61 8.03
C GLU A 59 -6.09 29.91 8.03
N SER A 60 -6.25 30.48 9.23
CA SER A 60 -6.27 31.92 9.51
C SER A 60 -6.25 32.05 11.03
N ALA A 61 -5.53 32.94 11.70
CA ALA A 61 -4.34 33.76 11.47
C ALA A 61 -4.19 34.55 12.79
N GLY A 62 -2.98 34.67 13.35
CA GLY A 62 -2.73 35.46 14.57
C GLY A 62 -1.72 34.82 15.55
N ARG A 63 -0.50 34.52 15.11
CA ARG A 63 0.74 35.32 15.32
C ARG A 63 1.19 35.51 16.79
N ASN A 64 2.23 34.76 17.16
CA ASN A 64 3.56 35.23 17.66
C ASN A 64 4.20 34.15 18.55
N HIS A 65 5.50 33.85 18.57
CA HIS A 65 6.58 33.77 17.58
C HIS A 65 7.78 33.14 18.32
N GLY A 66 8.55 32.27 17.64
CA GLY A 66 9.94 31.92 17.97
C GLY A 66 10.16 30.49 18.47
N GLY A 67 11.01 29.63 17.89
CA GLY A 67 11.87 29.74 16.72
C GLY A 67 12.96 28.65 16.73
N VAL A 68 13.12 27.97 15.58
CA VAL A 68 14.37 27.52 14.88
C VAL A 68 15.32 26.53 15.59
N PHE A 69 15.95 25.48 15.02
CA PHE A 69 16.42 25.00 13.70
C PHE A 69 16.37 23.45 13.71
N GLY A 70 16.39 22.65 12.63
CA GLY A 70 16.58 22.86 11.20
C GLY A 70 17.20 21.57 10.59
N GLU A 71 16.56 20.99 9.57
CA GLU A 71 17.22 20.11 8.60
C GLU A 71 16.65 20.39 7.21
N ARG A 72 17.56 20.65 6.27
CA ARG A 72 17.31 21.25 4.97
C ARG A 72 17.23 20.17 3.89
N ARG A 73 16.26 20.36 2.99
CA ARG A 73 15.99 19.60 1.78
C ARG A 73 16.24 20.54 0.60
N GLU A 74 16.72 20.02 -0.52
CA GLU A 74 16.62 20.66 -1.84
C GLU A 74 15.89 19.70 -2.78
N THR A 75 14.87 20.23 -3.48
CA THR A 75 14.78 20.24 -4.96
C THR A 75 13.57 21.09 -5.38
N LEU A 76 13.83 21.95 -6.36
CA LEU A 76 13.00 23.00 -6.96
C LEU A 76 11.93 22.48 -7.94
N LEU A 77 10.79 23.18 -8.05
CA LEU A 77 10.04 23.40 -9.30
C LEU A 77 9.30 24.75 -9.22
N VAL A 78 9.40 25.53 -10.30
CA VAL A 78 9.02 26.95 -10.48
C VAL A 78 7.63 27.07 -11.13
N GLY A 79 6.86 28.10 -10.75
CA GLY A 79 5.51 28.39 -11.25
C GLY A 79 5.43 29.43 -12.38
N SER A 80 4.21 29.69 -12.84
CA SER A 80 3.84 30.75 -13.81
C SER A 80 2.59 31.51 -13.31
N PRO A 81 2.52 32.86 -13.42
CA PRO A 81 1.31 33.69 -13.28
C PRO A 81 0.69 33.92 -14.69
N GLU A 82 -0.45 34.57 -14.96
CA GLU A 82 -1.32 35.53 -14.25
C GLU A 82 -2.69 35.65 -14.97
N VAL A 83 -3.66 36.30 -14.33
CA VAL A 83 -5.09 36.50 -14.68
C VAL A 83 -5.30 37.83 -15.43
N ILE A 84 -6.25 37.91 -16.37
CA ILE A 84 -6.81 39.20 -16.88
C ILE A 84 -8.34 39.10 -17.08
N GLU A 85 -9.01 40.19 -16.70
CA GLU A 85 -10.45 40.47 -16.58
C GLU A 85 -11.15 40.78 -17.93
N LEU A 86 -12.49 40.75 -17.91
CA LEU A 86 -13.41 41.00 -19.05
C LEU A 86 -14.12 42.35 -18.89
N GLU A 87 -14.25 43.11 -19.98
CA GLU A 87 -15.25 44.17 -20.16
C GLU A 87 -15.87 44.10 -21.58
N ASP A 88 -17.16 44.38 -21.65
CA ASP A 88 -18.07 44.34 -22.80
C ASP A 88 -18.02 45.62 -23.65
N GLU A 89 -18.29 45.55 -24.97
CA GLU A 89 -19.15 46.54 -25.67
C GLU A 89 -19.58 46.09 -27.09
N GLU A 90 -20.73 46.61 -27.52
CA GLU A 90 -21.61 46.14 -28.60
C GLU A 90 -21.31 46.68 -30.02
N GLU A 91 -21.99 46.06 -31.00
CA GLU A 91 -22.57 46.67 -32.21
C GLU A 91 -21.71 46.96 -33.48
N GLN A 92 -21.88 46.13 -34.53
CA GLN A 92 -22.59 46.46 -35.80
C GLN A 92 -22.20 45.54 -37.00
N ARG A 93 -23.23 45.19 -37.78
CA ARG A 93 -23.22 44.58 -39.14
C ARG A 93 -24.00 45.55 -40.07
N PRO A 94 -24.16 45.35 -41.40
CA PRO A 94 -23.50 44.49 -42.43
C PRO A 94 -23.26 45.21 -43.80
N ALA A 95 -22.69 44.53 -44.83
CA ALA A 95 -23.15 44.53 -46.25
C ALA A 95 -22.22 43.70 -47.17
N LYS A 96 -22.71 42.59 -47.78
CA LYS A 96 -23.15 42.40 -49.19
C LYS A 96 -22.07 42.14 -50.27
N ARG A 97 -21.84 40.84 -50.53
CA ARG A 97 -21.87 40.09 -51.81
C ARG A 97 -21.49 40.77 -53.16
N ALA A 98 -20.44 40.25 -53.82
CA ALA A 98 -20.33 39.91 -55.27
C ALA A 98 -18.96 39.20 -55.50
N LYS A 99 -18.85 37.92 -55.86
CA LYS A 99 -18.99 37.23 -57.17
C LYS A 99 -17.91 37.60 -58.20
N LEU A 100 -16.91 36.73 -58.39
CA LEU A 100 -16.45 36.10 -59.66
C LEU A 100 -15.03 35.50 -59.48
N ALA A 101 -14.84 34.28 -59.96
CA ALA A 101 -13.56 33.68 -60.34
C ALA A 101 -13.41 33.81 -61.89
N PRO A 102 -12.38 33.29 -62.59
CA PRO A 102 -11.13 32.61 -62.20
C PRO A 102 -9.89 33.17 -62.97
N GLU A 103 -8.82 32.35 -63.12
CA GLU A 103 -7.56 32.53 -63.89
C GLU A 103 -6.36 33.04 -63.08
N GLU A 104 -5.12 32.61 -63.26
CA GLU A 104 -4.43 31.46 -63.90
C GLU A 104 -2.98 31.54 -63.35
N ASP A 105 -2.23 30.44 -63.44
CA ASP A 105 -0.87 30.26 -62.92
C ASP A 105 0.16 31.23 -63.51
N GLU A 106 1.20 31.60 -62.74
CA GLU A 106 2.63 31.41 -63.09
C GLU A 106 3.57 32.19 -62.14
N ASP A 107 4.81 31.70 -62.10
CA ASP A 107 5.83 31.81 -61.07
C ASP A 107 6.61 33.14 -61.04
N GLU A 108 7.14 33.52 -59.86
CA GLU A 108 8.59 33.66 -59.58
C GLU A 108 8.97 34.65 -58.44
N GLU A 109 9.90 34.14 -57.62
CA GLU A 109 11.03 34.78 -56.92
C GLU A 109 10.89 35.90 -55.85
N ALA A 110 11.40 35.51 -54.66
CA ALA A 110 12.36 36.20 -53.79
C ALA A 110 11.91 37.34 -52.85
N GLY A 111 12.21 37.14 -51.55
CA GLY A 111 12.75 38.22 -50.71
C GLY A 111 12.13 38.45 -49.33
N SER A 112 12.77 37.84 -48.31
CA SER A 112 13.10 38.45 -47.01
C SER A 112 12.01 38.91 -46.01
N ALA A 113 12.02 38.22 -44.87
CA ALA A 113 11.88 38.72 -43.49
C ALA A 113 10.52 39.26 -43.00
N GLY A 114 9.91 38.50 -42.10
CA GLY A 114 8.83 38.97 -41.22
C GLY A 114 8.20 37.81 -40.46
N ALA A 115 8.77 37.46 -39.31
CA ALA A 115 8.21 36.44 -38.42
C ALA A 115 6.89 36.93 -37.80
N SER A 116 5.75 36.53 -38.40
CA SER A 116 4.42 36.65 -37.82
C SER A 116 4.00 35.33 -37.19
N ARG A 117 3.57 35.40 -35.93
CA ARG A 117 3.12 34.30 -35.07
C ARG A 117 2.03 33.46 -35.78
N ASP A 118 2.32 32.19 -36.02
CA ASP A 118 1.34 31.20 -36.47
C ASP A 118 0.23 31.02 -35.42
N ASP A 119 -1.01 31.21 -35.85
CA ASP A 119 -2.21 30.88 -35.11
C ASP A 119 -2.37 29.34 -35.04
N MET A 120 -2.13 28.78 -33.85
CA MET A 120 -2.17 27.33 -33.59
C MET A 120 -3.54 26.69 -33.85
N ALA A 121 -4.62 27.47 -34.04
CA ALA A 121 -5.95 26.94 -34.29
C ALA A 121 -6.17 26.41 -35.72
N HIS A 122 -5.30 26.73 -36.68
CA HIS A 122 -5.44 26.36 -38.09
C HIS A 122 -4.28 25.55 -38.68
N ALA A 123 -3.37 25.05 -37.83
CA ALA A 123 -2.34 24.12 -38.26
C ALA A 123 -2.96 22.78 -38.70
N ILE A 124 -2.95 22.50 -40.01
CA ILE A 124 -3.30 21.19 -40.55
C ILE A 124 -2.14 20.24 -40.23
N VAL A 125 -2.24 19.53 -39.11
CA VAL A 125 -1.33 18.41 -38.82
C VAL A 125 -1.77 17.23 -39.67
N PRO A 126 -0.90 16.65 -40.53
CA PRO A 126 -1.18 15.38 -41.18
C PRO A 126 -1.45 14.34 -40.09
N GLY A 127 -2.67 13.81 -40.03
CA GLY A 127 -3.00 12.75 -39.09
C GLY A 127 -2.03 11.59 -39.25
N GLU A 128 -1.54 11.04 -38.13
CA GLU A 128 -0.68 9.86 -38.14
C GLU A 128 -1.34 8.75 -38.96
N LYS A 129 -0.55 8.09 -39.83
CA LYS A 129 -1.04 6.94 -40.61
C LYS A 129 -1.65 5.94 -39.63
N LEU A 130 -2.94 5.60 -39.85
CA LEU A 130 -3.64 4.56 -39.11
C LEU A 130 -2.73 3.32 -38.97
N PRO A 131 -2.64 2.71 -37.77
CA PRO A 131 -1.81 1.53 -37.55
C PRO A 131 -2.10 0.48 -38.61
N SER A 132 -1.09 0.13 -39.41
CA SER A 132 -1.25 -0.93 -40.39
C SER A 132 -1.63 -2.22 -39.66
N LEU A 133 -2.73 -2.86 -40.09
CA LEU A 133 -3.11 -4.20 -39.64
C LEU A 133 -1.87 -5.12 -39.68
N PRO A 134 -1.65 -5.95 -38.64
CA PRO A 134 -0.44 -6.75 -38.54
C PRO A 134 -0.29 -7.60 -39.79
N LYS A 135 0.77 -7.33 -40.56
CA LYS A 135 1.16 -8.13 -41.72
C LYS A 135 1.38 -9.55 -41.23
N GLN A 136 0.63 -10.50 -41.82
CA GLN A 136 0.95 -11.91 -41.65
C GLN A 136 2.35 -12.14 -42.21
N ASN A 137 3.34 -12.24 -41.32
CA ASN A 137 4.65 -12.78 -41.65
C ASN A 137 4.45 -14.23 -42.11
N THR A 138 4.28 -14.43 -43.41
CA THR A 138 4.50 -15.72 -44.04
C THR A 138 6.00 -15.87 -44.21
N SER A 139 6.65 -16.40 -43.17
CA SER A 139 7.98 -16.96 -43.33
C SER A 139 7.88 -18.14 -44.28
N ASN A 140 8.61 -18.04 -45.38
CA ASN A 140 8.87 -19.15 -46.29
C ASN A 140 9.59 -20.27 -45.53
N SER A 141 8.81 -21.23 -45.03
CA SER A 141 9.29 -22.56 -44.70
C SER A 141 8.37 -23.55 -45.40
N ARG A 142 8.81 -23.98 -46.60
CA ARG A 142 8.26 -25.15 -47.27
C ARG A 142 8.68 -26.38 -46.44
N SER A 143 7.81 -26.83 -45.54
CA SER A 143 7.79 -28.22 -45.12
C SER A 143 6.60 -28.91 -45.80
N VAL A 144 6.95 -29.85 -46.68
CA VAL A 144 6.02 -30.70 -47.41
C VAL A 144 5.40 -31.67 -46.40
N LEU A 145 4.18 -31.41 -45.95
CA LEU A 145 3.37 -32.39 -45.22
C LEU A 145 1.97 -32.48 -45.83
N ALA A 146 1.77 -33.59 -46.54
CA ALA A 146 0.52 -34.26 -46.89
C ALA A 146 -0.72 -33.36 -47.04
N ARG A 147 -0.93 -32.93 -48.28
CA ARG A 147 -2.16 -32.32 -48.79
C ARG A 147 -3.32 -33.31 -48.58
N ARG A 148 -4.04 -33.22 -47.47
CA ARG A 148 -5.43 -33.75 -47.39
C ARG A 148 -6.21 -33.01 -48.47
N ARG A 149 -6.57 -33.71 -49.55
CA ARG A 149 -7.55 -33.25 -50.55
C ARG A 149 -8.84 -32.89 -49.81
N ARG A 150 -9.03 -31.61 -49.47
CA ARG A 150 -10.38 -31.08 -49.30
C ARG A 150 -10.88 -30.85 -50.71
N TYR A 151 -11.85 -31.67 -51.11
CA TYR A 151 -12.69 -31.42 -52.27
C TYR A 151 -13.14 -29.95 -52.22
N GLY A 152 -12.82 -29.22 -53.29
CA GLY A 152 -13.43 -27.93 -53.60
C GLY A 152 -14.90 -28.18 -53.90
N GLY A 153 -15.74 -28.06 -52.88
CA GLY A 153 -17.09 -27.57 -53.04
C GLY A 153 -17.05 -26.10 -52.69
N GLU A 154 -16.82 -25.23 -53.68
CA GLU A 154 -17.24 -23.84 -53.57
C GLU A 154 -18.76 -23.87 -53.40
N SER A 155 -19.19 -23.86 -52.15
CA SER A 155 -20.58 -23.72 -51.83
C SER A 155 -21.02 -22.35 -52.34
N SER A 156 -21.88 -22.37 -53.35
CA SER A 156 -22.72 -21.24 -53.78
C SER A 156 -23.38 -20.51 -52.59
N ALA A 157 -23.42 -21.09 -51.39
CA ALA A 157 -23.90 -20.47 -50.16
C ALA A 157 -22.98 -19.37 -49.57
N ARG A 158 -21.82 -19.08 -50.17
CA ARG A 158 -20.95 -17.96 -49.76
C ARG A 158 -21.04 -16.72 -50.65
N LYS A 159 -21.78 -16.77 -51.75
CA LYS A 159 -22.19 -15.54 -52.42
C LYS A 159 -23.30 -14.92 -51.59
N ALA A 160 -23.15 -13.64 -51.24
CA ALA A 160 -24.22 -12.90 -50.62
C ALA A 160 -25.40 -12.86 -51.60
N ASN A 161 -26.47 -13.60 -51.30
CA ASN A 161 -27.64 -13.71 -52.19
C ASN A 161 -28.54 -12.46 -52.10
N GLY A 162 -28.12 -11.41 -51.38
CA GLY A 162 -28.91 -10.19 -51.13
C GLY A 162 -30.10 -10.36 -50.18
N ILE A 163 -30.46 -11.61 -49.86
CA ILE A 163 -31.65 -11.97 -49.05
C ILE A 163 -31.30 -12.16 -47.56
N GLU A 164 -30.05 -12.51 -47.23
CA GLU A 164 -29.60 -12.70 -45.85
C GLU A 164 -28.84 -11.48 -45.32
N PRO A 165 -29.10 -11.05 -44.08
CA PRO A 165 -28.38 -9.93 -43.49
C PRO A 165 -26.90 -10.29 -43.23
N PRO A 166 -25.97 -9.34 -43.32
CA PRO A 166 -24.57 -9.56 -42.96
C PRO A 166 -24.43 -10.10 -41.52
N PRO A 167 -23.45 -10.98 -41.24
CA PRO A 167 -23.29 -11.58 -39.90
C PRO A 167 -22.98 -10.55 -38.80
N MET A 168 -22.45 -9.38 -39.18
CA MET A 168 -22.14 -8.26 -38.28
C MET A 168 -23.31 -7.28 -38.07
N ALA A 169 -24.44 -7.47 -38.76
CA ALA A 169 -25.51 -6.49 -38.76
C ALA A 169 -26.25 -6.42 -37.41
N THR A 170 -26.60 -5.21 -37.00
CA THR A 170 -27.29 -4.93 -35.74
C THR A 170 -28.69 -5.52 -35.76
N ARG A 171 -28.98 -6.42 -34.82
CA ARG A 171 -30.29 -7.05 -34.69
C ARG A 171 -31.17 -6.26 -33.73
N ILE A 172 -32.36 -5.91 -34.17
CA ILE A 172 -33.37 -5.25 -33.34
C ILE A 172 -34.23 -6.34 -32.65
N PRO A 173 -34.76 -6.10 -31.43
CA PRO A 173 -35.69 -7.02 -30.78
C PRO A 173 -36.90 -7.37 -31.67
N PRO A 174 -37.60 -8.49 -31.38
CA PRO A 174 -38.62 -9.04 -32.26
C PRO A 174 -39.73 -8.05 -32.69
N PRO A 175 -40.26 -8.21 -33.92
CA PRO A 175 -39.92 -9.23 -34.93
C PRO A 175 -38.49 -8.99 -35.43
N LYS A 176 -37.68 -10.05 -35.58
CA LYS A 176 -36.20 -10.01 -35.75
C LYS A 176 -35.78 -9.29 -37.04
N ASN A 177 -35.95 -7.97 -37.06
CA ASN A 177 -35.56 -7.13 -38.15
C ASN A 177 -34.12 -6.73 -37.90
N VAL A 178 -33.32 -6.84 -38.96
CA VAL A 178 -31.99 -6.27 -38.94
C VAL A 178 -32.14 -4.79 -39.26
N ALA A 179 -31.42 -3.96 -38.51
CA ALA A 179 -31.45 -2.52 -38.73
C ALA A 179 -31.05 -2.23 -40.19
N ASP A 180 -31.86 -1.42 -40.88
CA ASP A 180 -31.60 -0.99 -42.26
C ASP A 180 -31.46 -2.15 -43.28
N PHE A 181 -32.17 -3.27 -43.03
CA PHE A 181 -32.14 -4.43 -43.92
C PHE A 181 -33.53 -5.02 -44.12
N SER A 182 -34.10 -4.75 -45.30
CA SER A 182 -35.43 -5.19 -45.73
C SER A 182 -35.33 -5.79 -47.14
N PRO A 183 -34.96 -7.08 -47.29
CA PRO A 183 -34.85 -7.72 -48.59
C PRO A 183 -36.24 -7.97 -49.20
N TRP A 184 -36.33 -7.98 -50.53
CA TRP A 184 -37.56 -8.39 -51.21
C TRP A 184 -37.79 -9.90 -51.02
N THR A 185 -39.00 -10.27 -50.60
CA THR A 185 -39.40 -11.63 -50.18
C THR A 185 -40.58 -12.17 -50.98
N GLY A 186 -41.09 -11.42 -51.97
CA GLY A 186 -42.25 -11.78 -52.78
C GLY A 186 -43.60 -11.78 -52.04
N GLN A 187 -43.64 -11.27 -50.80
CA GLN A 187 -44.86 -11.10 -49.99
C GLN A 187 -45.13 -9.63 -49.68
N HIS A 188 -44.58 -8.71 -50.47
CA HIS A 188 -44.80 -7.28 -50.27
C HIS A 188 -46.22 -6.92 -50.72
N ALA A 189 -46.74 -5.80 -50.23
CA ALA A 189 -48.09 -5.37 -50.57
C ALA A 189 -48.26 -5.07 -52.09
N GLU A 190 -47.17 -4.78 -52.79
CA GLU A 190 -47.11 -4.64 -54.25
C GLU A 190 -47.25 -5.98 -55.00
N ASP A 191 -46.81 -7.08 -54.40
CA ASP A 191 -46.84 -8.42 -55.00
C ASP A 191 -48.25 -9.04 -54.95
N VAL A 192 -49.18 -8.44 -54.19
CA VAL A 192 -50.57 -8.89 -54.07
C VAL A 192 -51.40 -8.32 -55.21
N LEU A 193 -51.51 -9.08 -56.31
CA LEU A 193 -52.22 -8.68 -57.54
C LEU A 193 -53.75 -8.70 -57.40
N ASN A 194 -54.31 -7.74 -56.66
CA ASN A 194 -55.75 -7.50 -56.58
C ASN A 194 -56.26 -6.75 -57.82
N GLU A 195 -57.54 -6.91 -58.18
CA GLU A 195 -58.15 -6.28 -59.37
C GLU A 195 -57.90 -4.77 -59.45
N ASN A 196 -57.94 -4.08 -58.30
CA ASN A 196 -57.67 -2.64 -58.22
C ASN A 196 -56.20 -2.30 -58.54
N ILE A 197 -55.25 -3.08 -58.02
CA ILE A 197 -53.81 -2.89 -58.28
C ILE A 197 -53.50 -3.18 -59.76
N VAL A 198 -54.13 -4.21 -60.34
CA VAL A 198 -53.93 -4.56 -61.76
C VAL A 198 -54.50 -3.51 -62.70
N LYS A 199 -55.65 -2.90 -62.36
CA LYS A 199 -56.31 -1.89 -63.22
C LYS A 199 -55.75 -0.48 -63.05
N VAL A 200 -55.31 -0.10 -61.84
CA VAL A 200 -54.95 1.28 -61.49
C VAL A 200 -53.46 1.45 -61.17
N GLY A 201 -52.74 0.34 -60.93
CA GLY A 201 -51.35 0.33 -60.47
C GLY A 201 -51.21 0.31 -58.95
N TYR A 202 -50.04 -0.13 -58.46
CA TYR A 202 -49.66 -0.03 -57.05
C TYR A 202 -48.84 1.25 -56.82
N SER A 203 -49.15 1.96 -55.74
CA SER A 203 -48.36 3.09 -55.24
C SER A 203 -48.35 3.02 -53.71
N ASP A 204 -47.18 3.08 -53.09
CA ASP A 204 -47.10 3.16 -51.64
C ASP A 204 -47.66 4.53 -51.19
N LYS A 205 -48.72 4.49 -50.37
CA LYS A 205 -49.32 5.71 -49.85
C LYS A 205 -48.62 6.00 -48.52
N PRO A 206 -48.03 7.20 -48.34
CA PRO A 206 -47.41 7.51 -47.08
C PRO A 206 -48.44 7.35 -45.95
N PRO A 207 -48.04 6.85 -44.78
CA PRO A 207 -48.96 6.57 -43.67
C PRO A 207 -49.64 7.83 -43.10
N THR A 208 -49.25 9.02 -43.55
CA THR A 208 -49.81 10.33 -43.18
C THR A 208 -50.18 11.09 -44.45
N SER A 209 -51.13 12.02 -44.38
CA SER A 209 -51.57 12.78 -45.57
C SER A 209 -50.39 13.39 -46.34
N ILE A 210 -50.30 13.07 -47.63
CA ILE A 210 -49.26 13.52 -48.59
C ILE A 210 -49.01 15.04 -48.52
N GLN A 211 -50.02 15.82 -48.14
CA GLN A 211 -49.97 17.28 -48.12
C GLN A 211 -48.97 17.90 -47.14
N THR A 212 -48.37 17.15 -46.22
CA THR A 212 -47.45 17.69 -45.22
C THR A 212 -46.08 17.00 -45.15
N GLU A 213 -45.77 16.07 -46.05
CA GLU A 213 -44.51 15.32 -46.01
C GLU A 213 -43.29 16.21 -46.29
N CYS A 214 -43.44 17.19 -47.17
CA CYS A 214 -42.41 18.16 -47.53
C CYS A 214 -42.37 19.39 -46.60
N ASN A 215 -43.23 19.44 -45.57
CA ASN A 215 -43.29 20.59 -44.69
C ASN A 215 -42.19 20.56 -43.64
N SER A 216 -41.66 21.74 -43.32
CA SER A 216 -40.66 21.87 -42.25
C SER A 216 -41.28 21.57 -40.89
N ALA A 217 -40.64 20.67 -40.12
CA ALA A 217 -40.98 20.43 -38.72
C ALA A 217 -40.58 21.58 -37.77
N LYS A 218 -40.02 22.70 -38.30
CA LYS A 218 -39.56 23.84 -37.50
C LYS A 218 -40.64 24.32 -36.53
N ALA A 219 -41.86 24.56 -36.97
CA ALA A 219 -42.94 25.04 -36.10
C ALA A 219 -43.30 24.05 -34.97
N SER A 220 -43.15 22.74 -35.21
CA SER A 220 -43.45 21.69 -34.23
C SER A 220 -42.34 21.55 -33.17
N ILE A 221 -41.08 21.72 -33.56
CA ILE A 221 -39.93 21.47 -32.70
C ILE A 221 -39.42 22.77 -32.04
N TRP A 222 -39.56 23.92 -32.69
CA TRP A 222 -38.95 25.20 -32.28
C TRP A 222 -39.33 25.60 -30.85
N ASN A 223 -40.58 25.42 -30.45
CA ASN A 223 -41.02 25.74 -29.08
C ASN A 223 -40.30 24.87 -28.02
N ASN A 224 -39.96 23.62 -28.36
CA ASN A 224 -39.24 22.71 -27.45
C ASN A 224 -37.73 23.03 -27.35
N LEU A 225 -37.18 23.74 -28.34
CA LEU A 225 -35.76 24.12 -28.42
C LEU A 225 -35.48 25.57 -27.98
N SER A 226 -36.39 26.49 -28.31
CA SER A 226 -36.23 27.95 -28.14
C SER A 226 -36.86 28.50 -26.86
N THR A 227 -37.58 27.69 -26.10
CA THR A 227 -38.09 28.12 -24.78
C THR A 227 -36.93 28.38 -23.83
N LYS A 228 -37.05 29.43 -22.99
CA LYS A 228 -35.96 29.96 -22.14
C LYS A 228 -35.25 28.92 -21.25
N ASN A 229 -35.88 27.77 -20.98
CA ASN A 229 -35.33 26.71 -20.15
C ASN A 229 -34.72 25.53 -20.92
N SER A 230 -34.72 25.55 -22.27
CA SER A 230 -34.17 24.47 -23.13
C SER A 230 -34.59 23.05 -22.70
N ALA A 231 -35.82 22.89 -22.19
CA ALA A 231 -36.24 21.68 -21.47
C ALA A 231 -36.17 20.42 -22.36
N GLY A 232 -36.46 20.56 -23.66
CA GLY A 232 -36.31 19.47 -24.62
C GLY A 232 -34.85 19.05 -24.85
N LEU A 233 -33.92 20.01 -24.89
CA LEU A 233 -32.49 19.73 -25.05
C LEU A 233 -31.91 19.06 -23.80
N GLN A 234 -32.29 19.54 -22.61
CA GLN A 234 -31.88 18.94 -21.34
C GLN A 234 -32.39 17.50 -21.19
N MET A 235 -33.65 17.24 -21.56
CA MET A 235 -34.22 15.89 -21.57
C MET A 235 -33.48 14.96 -22.54
N LEU A 236 -33.13 15.44 -23.74
CA LEU A 236 -32.38 14.65 -24.72
C LEU A 236 -30.96 14.33 -24.21
N GLY A 237 -30.28 15.32 -23.60
CA GLY A 237 -28.97 15.12 -22.99
C GLY A 237 -29.00 14.09 -21.87
N TYR A 238 -30.02 14.15 -21.01
CA TYR A 238 -30.24 13.17 -19.96
C TYR A 238 -30.49 11.75 -20.52
N LEU A 239 -31.40 11.61 -21.48
CA LEU A 239 -31.72 10.33 -22.10
C LEU A 239 -30.50 9.74 -22.83
N PHE A 240 -29.75 10.56 -23.56
CA PHE A 240 -28.53 10.11 -24.24
C PHE A 240 -27.50 9.59 -23.24
N THR A 241 -27.33 10.29 -22.12
CA THR A 241 -26.43 9.86 -21.03
C THR A 241 -26.87 8.52 -20.44
N GLN A 242 -28.17 8.33 -20.17
CA GLN A 242 -28.70 7.05 -19.68
C GLN A 242 -28.52 5.90 -20.68
N VAL A 243 -28.75 6.15 -21.97
CA VAL A 243 -28.55 5.15 -23.02
C VAL A 243 -27.06 4.77 -23.12
N MET A 244 -26.17 5.75 -23.03
CA MET A 244 -24.72 5.53 -23.03
C MET A 244 -24.26 4.71 -21.83
N GLU A 245 -24.76 5.03 -20.63
CA GLU A 245 -24.49 4.26 -19.41
C GLU A 245 -25.01 2.82 -19.53
N LYS A 246 -26.23 2.64 -20.02
CA LYS A 246 -26.82 1.30 -20.24
C LYS A 246 -26.05 0.52 -21.30
N ARG A 247 -25.60 1.17 -22.38
CA ARG A 247 -24.74 0.54 -23.39
C ARG A 247 -23.39 0.13 -22.80
N GLN A 248 -22.78 0.99 -21.98
CA GLN A 248 -21.51 0.70 -21.33
C GLN A 248 -21.63 -0.47 -20.36
N THR A 249 -22.69 -0.52 -19.56
CA THR A 249 -22.92 -1.63 -18.61
C THR A 249 -23.17 -2.96 -19.31
N LEU A 250 -23.91 -2.96 -20.43
CA LEU A 250 -24.11 -4.16 -21.25
C LEU A 250 -22.85 -4.59 -22.03
N GLY A 251 -21.99 -3.64 -22.37
CA GLY A 251 -20.70 -3.90 -23.05
C GLY A 251 -19.61 -4.45 -22.13
N LYS A 252 -19.81 -4.44 -20.80
CA LYS A 252 -18.87 -5.01 -19.83
C LYS A 252 -19.00 -6.53 -19.76
N CYS A 253 -17.87 -7.22 -19.71
CA CYS A 253 -17.85 -8.66 -19.44
C CYS A 253 -18.13 -8.89 -17.94
N ASN A 254 -19.40 -9.18 -17.61
CA ASN A 254 -19.84 -9.43 -16.24
C ASN A 254 -19.77 -10.93 -15.87
N ALA A 255 -19.22 -11.77 -16.75
CA ALA A 255 -19.10 -13.21 -16.50
C ALA A 255 -18.07 -13.47 -15.39
N PRO A 256 -18.38 -14.32 -14.40
CA PRO A 256 -17.41 -14.70 -13.38
C PRO A 256 -16.24 -15.47 -14.01
N SER A 257 -15.04 -15.31 -13.45
CA SER A 257 -13.85 -15.99 -13.96
C SER A 257 -14.00 -17.51 -13.90
N THR A 258 -13.90 -18.15 -15.05
CA THR A 258 -13.90 -19.63 -15.17
C THR A 258 -12.50 -20.22 -15.09
N PHE A 259 -11.48 -19.39 -14.88
CA PHE A 259 -10.08 -19.82 -14.88
C PHE A 259 -9.76 -20.74 -13.69
N LYS A 260 -9.32 -21.95 -14.02
CA LYS A 260 -8.78 -22.93 -13.07
C LYS A 260 -7.40 -23.39 -13.55
N PRO A 261 -6.40 -23.52 -12.67
CA PRO A 261 -5.11 -24.07 -13.01
C PRO A 261 -5.31 -25.53 -13.43
N PRO A 262 -4.40 -26.06 -14.25
CA PRO A 262 -4.43 -27.46 -14.64
C PRO A 262 -4.57 -28.37 -13.41
N PRO A 263 -5.54 -29.30 -13.39
CA PRO A 263 -5.72 -30.22 -12.29
C PRO A 263 -4.50 -31.14 -12.18
N ARG A 264 -4.14 -31.50 -10.94
CA ARG A 264 -3.13 -32.52 -10.68
C ARG A 264 -3.77 -33.90 -10.66
N VAL A 265 -3.14 -34.88 -11.31
CA VAL A 265 -3.67 -36.24 -11.47
C VAL A 265 -2.59 -37.26 -11.12
N THR A 266 -2.99 -38.35 -10.46
CA THR A 266 -2.08 -39.43 -10.11
C THR A 266 -1.85 -40.27 -11.34
N VAL A 267 -0.59 -40.40 -11.73
CA VAL A 267 -0.18 -41.15 -12.92
C VAL A 267 0.99 -42.04 -12.55
N THR A 268 1.11 -43.17 -13.25
CA THR A 268 2.24 -44.09 -13.12
C THR A 268 3.56 -43.38 -13.42
N ASP A 269 4.66 -43.86 -12.84
CA ASP A 269 5.97 -43.22 -13.00
C ASP A 269 6.40 -43.17 -14.47
N THR A 270 6.15 -44.23 -15.26
CA THR A 270 6.42 -44.23 -16.71
C THR A 270 5.70 -43.10 -17.45
N LYS A 271 4.43 -42.85 -17.10
CA LYS A 271 3.65 -41.76 -17.73
C LYS A 271 4.10 -40.40 -17.23
N ARG A 272 4.53 -40.28 -15.97
CA ARG A 272 5.12 -39.05 -15.41
C ARG A 272 6.43 -38.71 -16.12
N GLU A 273 7.31 -39.68 -16.29
CA GLU A 273 8.59 -39.52 -17.00
C GLU A 273 8.38 -39.13 -18.47
N GLY A 274 7.44 -39.79 -19.17
CA GLY A 274 7.06 -39.42 -20.53
C GLY A 274 6.49 -38.00 -20.61
N TRP A 275 5.67 -37.59 -19.65
CA TRP A 275 5.12 -36.23 -19.59
C TRP A 275 6.20 -35.17 -19.38
N LEU A 276 7.19 -35.44 -18.51
CA LEU A 276 8.33 -34.52 -18.28
C LEU A 276 9.22 -34.41 -19.53
N ARG A 277 9.43 -35.51 -20.26
CA ARG A 277 10.14 -35.49 -21.55
C ARG A 277 9.37 -34.69 -22.61
N ASP A 278 8.04 -34.86 -22.65
CA ASP A 278 7.18 -34.05 -23.52
C ASP A 278 7.19 -32.56 -23.13
N LEU A 279 7.43 -32.23 -21.86
CA LEU A 279 7.55 -30.85 -21.39
C LEU A 279 8.89 -30.22 -21.80
N ALA A 280 9.98 -30.99 -21.81
CA ALA A 280 11.29 -30.55 -22.28
C ALA A 280 11.28 -30.21 -23.79
N ASN A 281 10.51 -30.94 -24.59
CA ASN A 281 10.49 -30.75 -26.04
C ASN A 281 9.73 -29.45 -26.46
N PRO A 282 10.42 -28.43 -27.04
CA PRO A 282 9.81 -27.17 -27.43
C PRO A 282 8.75 -27.30 -28.53
N ASP A 283 8.80 -28.35 -29.36
CA ASP A 283 7.88 -28.58 -30.48
C ASP A 283 6.49 -29.02 -30.03
N ILE A 284 6.38 -29.56 -28.80
CA ILE A 284 5.09 -30.03 -28.27
C ILE A 284 4.37 -28.84 -27.61
N PRO A 285 3.17 -28.45 -28.07
CA PRO A 285 2.51 -27.23 -27.59
C PRO A 285 1.90 -27.42 -26.20
N LEU A 286 2.13 -26.45 -25.30
CA LEU A 286 1.70 -26.47 -23.89
C LEU A 286 0.21 -26.81 -23.68
N ARG A 287 -0.68 -26.52 -24.63
CA ARG A 287 -2.10 -26.88 -24.56
C ARG A 287 -2.32 -28.40 -24.38
N LYS A 288 -1.41 -29.24 -24.87
CA LYS A 288 -1.46 -30.70 -24.67
C LYS A 288 -1.09 -31.06 -23.23
N GLN A 289 0.00 -30.49 -22.70
CA GLN A 289 0.52 -30.75 -21.36
C GLN A 289 -0.30 -30.08 -20.26
N SER A 290 -0.96 -28.95 -20.53
CA SER A 290 -1.74 -28.19 -19.55
C SER A 290 -3.10 -28.81 -19.22
N ARG A 291 -3.48 -29.93 -19.86
CA ARG A 291 -4.73 -30.64 -19.54
C ARG A 291 -4.68 -31.27 -18.15
N THR A 292 -3.54 -31.88 -17.81
CA THR A 292 -3.30 -32.55 -16.55
C THR A 292 -1.83 -32.47 -16.18
N ILE A 293 -1.54 -32.20 -14.90
CA ILE A 293 -0.17 -32.20 -14.36
C ILE A 293 0.00 -33.42 -13.45
N PRO A 294 1.05 -34.25 -13.62
CA PRO A 294 1.29 -35.38 -12.73
C PRO A 294 1.48 -34.98 -11.25
N HIS A 295 0.94 -35.77 -10.32
CA HIS A 295 1.35 -35.75 -8.91
C HIS A 295 2.78 -36.29 -8.75
N GLY A 296 3.41 -35.98 -7.61
CA GLY A 296 4.75 -36.48 -7.26
C GLY A 296 5.91 -35.54 -7.60
N VAL A 297 5.72 -34.56 -8.48
CA VAL A 297 6.74 -33.54 -8.82
C VAL A 297 6.45 -32.27 -7.99
N ARG A 298 7.28 -31.96 -6.98
CA ARG A 298 7.12 -30.80 -6.07
C ARG A 298 8.46 -30.40 -5.42
N GLY A 299 8.54 -29.19 -4.88
CA GLY A 299 9.70 -28.69 -4.12
C GLY A 299 11.02 -28.87 -4.88
N LYS A 300 12.09 -29.25 -4.16
CA LYS A 300 13.42 -29.53 -4.73
C LYS A 300 13.37 -30.48 -5.92
N LEU A 301 12.65 -31.60 -5.78
CA LEU A 301 12.51 -32.61 -6.84
C LEU A 301 11.95 -32.03 -8.15
N LEU A 302 11.07 -31.04 -8.10
CA LEU A 302 10.59 -30.37 -9.32
C LEU A 302 11.73 -29.70 -10.07
N MET A 303 12.60 -28.98 -9.36
CA MET A 303 13.75 -28.29 -9.94
C MET A 303 14.82 -29.28 -10.43
N ASP A 304 15.07 -30.36 -9.67
CA ASP A 304 15.97 -31.44 -10.08
C ASP A 304 15.51 -32.10 -11.39
N GLN A 305 14.19 -32.31 -11.54
CA GLN A 305 13.61 -32.85 -12.77
C GLN A 305 13.69 -31.87 -13.95
N CYS A 306 13.53 -30.57 -13.69
CA CYS A 306 13.73 -29.53 -14.69
C CYS A 306 15.19 -29.46 -15.17
N LEU A 307 16.14 -29.53 -14.24
CA LEU A 307 17.58 -29.50 -14.53
C LEU A 307 18.03 -30.77 -15.26
N SER A 308 17.65 -31.96 -14.77
CA SER A 308 18.08 -33.25 -15.34
C SER A 308 17.58 -33.51 -16.75
N LYS A 309 16.41 -32.96 -17.11
CA LYS A 309 15.79 -33.13 -18.44
C LYS A 309 15.93 -31.92 -19.35
N ASP A 310 16.71 -30.92 -18.93
CA ASP A 310 16.93 -29.65 -19.65
C ASP A 310 15.61 -28.99 -20.11
N ILE A 311 14.67 -28.81 -19.18
CA ILE A 311 13.37 -28.22 -19.49
C ILE A 311 13.54 -26.73 -19.76
N PRO A 312 13.01 -26.15 -20.86
CA PRO A 312 13.13 -24.72 -21.12
C PRO A 312 12.63 -23.85 -19.95
N LEU A 313 13.37 -22.80 -19.59
CA LEU A 313 13.12 -21.96 -18.40
C LEU A 313 11.66 -21.48 -18.29
N GLN A 314 11.06 -21.01 -19.38
CA GLN A 314 9.68 -20.53 -19.39
C GLN A 314 8.66 -21.63 -19.04
N ARG A 315 8.93 -22.87 -19.47
CA ARG A 315 8.10 -24.04 -19.15
C ARG A 315 8.32 -24.50 -17.72
N ALA A 316 9.56 -24.43 -17.23
CA ALA A 316 9.88 -24.73 -15.83
C ALA A 316 9.19 -23.74 -14.86
N VAL A 317 9.22 -22.43 -15.17
CA VAL A 317 8.50 -21.39 -14.41
C VAL A 317 6.99 -21.61 -14.47
N TRP A 318 6.44 -21.92 -15.64
CA TRP A 318 5.03 -22.29 -15.78
C TRP A 318 4.65 -23.50 -14.91
N LEU A 319 5.48 -24.55 -14.91
CA LEU A 319 5.26 -25.75 -14.10
C LEU A 319 5.28 -25.41 -12.61
N ALA A 320 6.29 -24.66 -12.14
CA ALA A 320 6.40 -24.22 -10.75
C ALA A 320 5.16 -23.41 -10.32
N LYS A 321 4.73 -22.42 -11.14
CA LYS A 321 3.51 -21.64 -10.89
C LYS A 321 2.26 -22.52 -10.82
N CYS A 322 2.11 -23.50 -11.72
CA CYS A 322 0.95 -24.39 -11.72
C CYS A 322 0.94 -25.34 -10.50
N VAL A 323 2.10 -25.87 -10.12
CA VAL A 323 2.23 -26.75 -8.93
C VAL A 323 1.95 -25.94 -7.67
N GLY A 324 2.58 -24.77 -7.51
CA GLY A 324 2.37 -23.89 -6.36
C GLY A 324 0.92 -23.38 -6.23
N ALA A 325 0.30 -22.97 -7.35
CA ALA A 325 -1.11 -22.56 -7.33
C ALA A 325 -2.06 -23.68 -6.91
N ASN A 326 -1.75 -24.94 -7.27
CA ASN A 326 -2.55 -26.09 -6.84
C ASN A 326 -2.36 -26.41 -5.35
N GLU A 327 -1.13 -26.30 -4.84
CA GLU A 327 -0.82 -26.51 -3.41
C GLU A 327 -1.49 -25.43 -2.56
N LEU A 328 -1.36 -24.16 -2.94
CA LEU A 328 -1.98 -23.03 -2.23
C LEU A 328 -3.51 -23.13 -2.21
N ARG A 329 -4.12 -23.55 -3.33
CA ARG A 329 -5.57 -23.83 -3.38
C ARG A 329 -5.98 -24.99 -2.47
N ALA A 330 -5.14 -26.01 -2.32
CA ALA A 330 -5.44 -27.13 -1.42
C ALA A 330 -5.46 -26.67 0.04
N PHE A 331 -4.61 -25.72 0.45
CA PHE A 331 -4.66 -25.12 1.79
C PHE A 331 -5.96 -24.35 2.03
N ARG A 332 -6.38 -23.50 1.09
CA ARG A 332 -7.62 -22.71 1.22
C ARG A 332 -8.89 -23.56 1.28
N ARG A 333 -8.92 -24.76 0.66
CA ARG A 333 -10.09 -25.66 0.71
C ARG A 333 -10.33 -26.31 2.08
N LYS A 334 -9.35 -26.32 2.99
CA LYS A 334 -9.47 -26.89 4.34
C LYS A 334 -10.22 -25.98 5.33
N GLY A 335 -11.04 -25.04 4.84
CA GLY A 335 -11.84 -24.13 5.68
C GLY A 335 -11.08 -22.99 6.33
N VAL A 336 -9.79 -22.82 6.03
CA VAL A 336 -8.95 -21.76 6.58
C VAL A 336 -9.15 -20.48 5.75
N SER A 337 -9.70 -19.44 6.37
CA SER A 337 -9.96 -18.13 5.75
C SER A 337 -9.34 -16.99 6.59
N GLY A 338 -9.27 -15.79 6.03
CA GLY A 338 -8.76 -14.60 6.72
C GLY A 338 -7.27 -14.69 7.08
N ALA A 339 -6.91 -14.18 8.27
CA ALA A 339 -5.52 -14.11 8.73
C ALA A 339 -4.83 -15.48 8.79
N ALA A 340 -5.55 -16.54 9.16
CA ALA A 340 -5.00 -17.89 9.19
C ALA A 340 -4.63 -18.42 7.79
N ALA A 341 -5.37 -18.03 6.76
CA ALA A 341 -5.05 -18.38 5.38
C ALA A 341 -3.76 -17.68 4.95
N ALA A 342 -3.66 -16.37 5.20
CA ALA A 342 -2.48 -15.56 4.91
C ALA A 342 -1.21 -16.13 5.57
N THR A 343 -1.28 -16.53 6.85
CA THR A 343 -0.16 -17.19 7.54
C THR A 343 0.24 -18.51 6.86
N GLY A 344 -0.74 -19.30 6.42
CA GLY A 344 -0.49 -20.53 5.66
C GLY A 344 0.19 -20.28 4.31
N GLU A 345 -0.18 -19.19 3.61
CA GLU A 345 0.46 -18.80 2.35
C GLU A 345 1.91 -18.37 2.58
N SER A 346 2.15 -17.50 3.56
CA SER A 346 3.49 -17.05 3.92
C SER A 346 4.37 -18.24 4.32
N LYS A 347 3.84 -19.20 5.09
CA LYS A 347 4.54 -20.43 5.44
C LYS A 347 4.88 -21.25 4.19
N TRP A 348 3.95 -21.42 3.26
CA TRP A 348 4.20 -22.14 2.02
C TRP A 348 5.28 -21.45 1.16
N ILE A 349 5.24 -20.11 1.02
CA ILE A 349 6.27 -19.36 0.29
C ILE A 349 7.64 -19.56 0.95
N ARG A 350 7.69 -19.58 2.28
CA ARG A 350 8.92 -19.84 3.05
C ARG A 350 9.47 -21.24 2.78
N GLU A 351 8.63 -22.27 2.85
CA GLU A 351 9.01 -23.67 2.56
C GLU A 351 9.45 -23.86 1.10
N TRP A 352 8.76 -23.20 0.16
CA TRP A 352 9.14 -23.20 -1.26
C TRP A 352 10.51 -22.54 -1.46
N THR A 353 10.75 -21.40 -0.81
CA THR A 353 12.04 -20.70 -0.89
C THR A 353 13.17 -21.58 -0.34
N ILE A 354 12.98 -22.24 0.81
CA ILE A 354 13.94 -23.21 1.35
C ILE A 354 14.19 -24.37 0.37
N SER A 355 13.17 -24.85 -0.33
CA SER A 355 13.35 -25.89 -1.35
C SER A 355 14.23 -25.43 -2.51
N VAL A 356 14.13 -24.15 -2.89
CA VAL A 356 14.94 -23.52 -3.94
C VAL A 356 16.39 -23.33 -3.46
N GLU A 357 16.58 -22.97 -2.19
CA GLU A 357 17.89 -22.88 -1.54
C GLU A 357 18.60 -24.25 -1.55
N GLN A 358 17.92 -25.30 -1.07
CA GLN A 358 18.44 -26.67 -1.07
C GLN A 358 18.72 -27.23 -2.47
N PHE A 359 17.99 -26.76 -3.48
CA PHE A 359 18.25 -27.08 -4.88
C PHE A 359 19.56 -26.43 -5.33
N LEU A 360 19.69 -25.11 -5.16
CA LEU A 360 20.87 -24.37 -5.58
C LEU A 360 22.13 -24.84 -4.84
N GLU A 361 22.04 -25.01 -3.52
CA GLU A 361 23.13 -25.54 -2.70
C GLU A 361 23.55 -26.96 -3.16
N GLY A 362 22.58 -27.82 -3.49
CA GLY A 362 22.85 -29.15 -4.04
C GLY A 362 23.60 -29.09 -5.38
N VAL A 363 23.30 -28.12 -6.24
CA VAL A 363 24.02 -27.92 -7.52
C VAL A 363 25.40 -27.29 -7.30
N ILE A 364 25.58 -26.45 -6.28
CA ILE A 364 26.89 -25.90 -5.91
C ILE A 364 27.78 -26.98 -5.30
N ALA A 365 27.19 -27.93 -4.57
CA ALA A 365 27.93 -29.03 -3.97
C ALA A 365 28.60 -29.95 -5.00
N THR A 366 28.01 -30.09 -6.20
CA THR A 366 28.53 -30.90 -7.32
C THR A 366 29.51 -30.14 -8.23
N CYS A 367 29.92 -28.93 -7.86
CA CYS A 367 30.98 -28.21 -8.56
C CYS A 367 32.27 -29.04 -8.60
N GLY A 368 32.79 -29.28 -9.81
CA GLY A 368 33.96 -30.13 -10.04
C GLY A 368 33.66 -31.44 -10.76
N GLU A 369 32.40 -31.87 -10.80
CA GLU A 369 31.95 -33.05 -11.58
C GLU A 369 31.84 -32.75 -13.09
N GLU A 370 31.69 -33.77 -13.93
CA GLU A 370 31.44 -33.57 -15.37
C GLU A 370 30.17 -32.72 -15.62
N ASP A 371 30.23 -31.84 -16.62
CA ASP A 371 29.14 -30.92 -17.01
C ASP A 371 28.62 -29.96 -15.91
N TRP A 372 29.34 -29.81 -14.80
CA TRP A 372 28.92 -28.97 -13.68
C TRP A 372 28.60 -27.52 -14.08
N GLN A 373 29.35 -26.96 -15.04
CA GLN A 373 29.18 -25.58 -15.50
C GLN A 373 27.84 -25.36 -16.19
N MET A 374 27.43 -26.29 -17.05
CA MET A 374 26.15 -26.22 -17.75
C MET A 374 24.99 -26.35 -16.77
N ARG A 375 25.11 -27.28 -15.81
CA ARG A 375 24.12 -27.49 -14.75
C ARG A 375 23.98 -26.27 -13.85
N MET A 376 25.11 -25.68 -13.43
CA MET A 376 25.14 -24.44 -12.65
C MET A 376 24.52 -23.28 -13.42
N GLY A 377 24.87 -23.12 -14.70
CA GLY A 377 24.34 -22.08 -15.56
C GLY A 377 22.81 -22.16 -15.71
N TYR A 378 22.26 -23.37 -15.86
CA TYR A 378 20.81 -23.58 -15.87
C TYR A 378 20.18 -23.26 -14.50
N ALA A 379 20.75 -23.78 -13.41
CA ALA A 379 20.24 -23.59 -12.05
C ALA A 379 20.18 -22.11 -11.66
N ILE A 380 21.26 -21.35 -11.87
CA ILE A 380 21.30 -19.92 -11.59
C ILE A 380 20.25 -19.17 -12.42
N LYS A 381 20.12 -19.48 -13.72
CA LYS A 381 19.09 -18.85 -14.58
C LYS A 381 17.68 -19.15 -14.09
N LEU A 382 17.41 -20.38 -13.69
CA LEU A 382 16.10 -20.80 -13.19
C LEU A 382 15.75 -20.10 -11.86
N VAL A 383 16.66 -20.10 -10.90
CA VAL A 383 16.44 -19.44 -9.60
C VAL A 383 16.34 -17.92 -9.76
N THR A 384 17.13 -17.33 -10.65
CA THR A 384 17.01 -15.91 -11.02
C THR A 384 15.63 -15.63 -11.61
N ALA A 385 15.11 -16.49 -12.48
CA ALA A 385 13.76 -16.35 -13.02
C ALA A 385 12.68 -16.42 -11.92
N PHE A 386 12.83 -17.29 -10.93
CA PHE A 386 11.93 -17.33 -9.78
C PHE A 386 11.98 -16.04 -8.95
N HIS A 387 13.17 -15.48 -8.72
CA HIS A 387 13.35 -14.22 -8.03
C HIS A 387 12.70 -13.04 -8.80
N THR A 388 12.92 -12.94 -10.11
CA THR A 388 12.34 -11.86 -10.93
C THR A 388 10.82 -11.95 -10.99
N GLU A 389 10.27 -13.16 -11.07
CA GLU A 389 8.83 -13.44 -11.12
C GLU A 389 8.13 -13.37 -9.76
N GLN A 390 8.83 -12.93 -8.70
CA GLN A 390 8.27 -12.78 -7.34
C GLN A 390 7.76 -14.11 -6.75
N LEU A 391 8.44 -15.21 -7.04
CA LEU A 391 8.07 -16.55 -6.56
C LEU A 391 8.83 -16.95 -5.29
N LEU A 392 9.65 -16.09 -4.72
CA LEU A 392 10.46 -16.35 -3.53
C LEU A 392 10.15 -15.33 -2.44
N ASP A 393 10.34 -15.74 -1.18
CA ASP A 393 10.51 -14.81 -0.07
C ASP A 393 11.85 -14.09 -0.25
N LYS A 394 11.78 -12.88 -0.83
CA LYS A 394 12.97 -12.10 -1.22
C LYS A 394 13.88 -11.81 -0.05
N ASP A 395 13.32 -11.38 1.08
CA ASP A 395 14.15 -10.95 2.19
C ASP A 395 14.88 -12.12 2.81
N HIS A 396 14.18 -13.24 2.96
CA HIS A 396 14.82 -14.46 3.42
C HIS A 396 15.90 -14.95 2.45
N TYR A 397 15.57 -15.06 1.16
CA TYR A 397 16.48 -15.60 0.15
C TYR A 397 17.77 -14.78 0.03
N LEU A 398 17.67 -13.45 0.07
CA LEU A 398 18.84 -12.57 0.02
C LEU A 398 19.68 -12.63 1.31
N ASP A 399 19.05 -12.80 2.47
CA ASP A 399 19.77 -13.01 3.73
C ASP A 399 20.48 -14.37 3.76
N TRP A 400 19.86 -15.41 3.18
CA TRP A 400 20.46 -16.73 2.98
C TRP A 400 21.68 -16.65 2.07
N ILE A 401 21.60 -16.00 0.90
CA ILE A 401 22.77 -15.83 0.01
C ILE A 401 23.96 -15.20 0.76
N VAL A 402 23.72 -14.16 1.55
CA VAL A 402 24.77 -13.48 2.32
C VAL A 402 25.35 -14.40 3.40
N ALA A 403 24.50 -15.18 4.08
CA ALA A 403 24.94 -16.17 5.08
C ALA A 403 25.76 -17.29 4.43
N SER A 404 25.28 -17.89 3.34
CA SER A 404 25.95 -18.97 2.63
C SER A 404 27.29 -18.54 2.02
N PHE A 405 27.40 -17.30 1.51
CA PHE A 405 28.71 -16.74 1.14
C PHE A 405 29.67 -16.66 2.35
N GLY A 406 29.15 -16.33 3.52
CA GLY A 406 29.92 -16.27 4.76
C GLY A 406 30.35 -17.63 5.29
N GLU A 407 29.60 -18.70 5.03
CA GLU A 407 29.88 -20.07 5.47
C GLU A 407 30.60 -20.91 4.40
N ALA A 408 30.67 -20.44 3.15
CA ALA A 408 31.25 -21.17 2.04
C ALA A 408 32.72 -21.60 2.25
N GLU A 409 33.05 -22.80 1.79
CA GLU A 409 34.43 -23.26 1.65
C GLU A 409 35.19 -22.43 0.61
N LEU A 410 36.52 -22.34 0.75
CA LEU A 410 37.35 -21.50 -0.10
C LEU A 410 37.29 -21.89 -1.59
N GLU A 411 37.14 -23.18 -1.88
CA GLU A 411 36.99 -23.73 -3.24
C GLU A 411 35.69 -23.30 -3.91
N ARG A 412 34.61 -23.15 -3.13
CA ARG A 412 33.27 -22.78 -3.61
C ARG A 412 33.02 -21.26 -3.57
N LEU A 413 33.90 -20.50 -2.92
CA LEU A 413 33.80 -19.04 -2.79
C LEU A 413 33.67 -18.30 -4.14
N PRO A 414 34.37 -18.68 -5.24
CA PRO A 414 34.19 -18.04 -6.53
C PRO A 414 32.76 -18.12 -7.08
N VAL A 415 32.07 -19.24 -6.84
CA VAL A 415 30.67 -19.43 -7.27
C VAL A 415 29.75 -18.49 -6.49
N TRP A 416 29.92 -18.44 -5.16
CA TRP A 416 29.14 -17.54 -4.31
C TRP A 416 29.39 -16.06 -4.62
N ILE A 417 30.61 -15.68 -5.03
CA ILE A 417 30.88 -14.33 -5.52
C ILE A 417 30.04 -14.02 -6.76
N VAL A 418 29.92 -14.94 -7.71
CA VAL A 418 29.07 -14.74 -8.91
C VAL A 418 27.61 -14.61 -8.51
N VAL A 419 27.11 -15.47 -7.62
CA VAL A 419 25.72 -15.38 -7.11
C VAL A 419 25.48 -14.03 -6.44
N LEU A 420 26.39 -13.58 -5.56
CA LEU A 420 26.31 -12.25 -4.94
C LEU A 420 26.27 -11.12 -5.96
N GLN A 421 27.09 -11.19 -7.02
CA GLN A 421 27.12 -10.16 -8.07
C GLN A 421 25.80 -10.07 -8.84
N ILE A 422 25.11 -11.20 -9.06
CA ILE A 422 23.78 -11.22 -9.71
C ILE A 422 22.76 -10.46 -8.87
N TYR A 423 22.77 -10.66 -7.55
CA TYR A 423 21.82 -10.04 -6.63
C TYR A 423 22.33 -8.75 -5.95
N TRP A 424 23.47 -8.21 -6.39
CA TRP A 424 24.18 -7.12 -5.72
C TRP A 424 23.29 -5.90 -5.42
N LYS A 425 22.53 -5.46 -6.42
CA LYS A 425 21.66 -4.28 -6.31
C LYS A 425 20.57 -4.48 -5.24
N ASP A 426 19.99 -5.68 -5.17
CA ASP A 426 18.91 -6.01 -4.24
C ASP A 426 19.45 -6.24 -2.81
N ILE A 427 20.67 -6.79 -2.68
CA ILE A 427 21.32 -6.99 -1.38
C ILE A 427 21.69 -5.65 -0.74
N VAL A 428 22.34 -4.78 -1.51
CA VAL A 428 22.91 -3.51 -1.02
C VAL A 428 21.84 -2.42 -0.84
N ARG A 429 20.64 -2.60 -1.43
CA ARG A 429 19.49 -1.71 -1.24
C ARG A 429 19.16 -1.47 0.24
N PHE A 430 19.31 -2.49 1.09
CA PHE A 430 19.11 -2.37 2.53
C PHE A 430 20.44 -2.31 3.27
N ILE A 431 20.70 -1.18 3.95
CA ILE A 431 21.97 -0.92 4.63
C ILE A 431 22.32 -2.02 5.64
N ARG A 432 21.34 -2.58 6.37
CA ARG A 432 21.56 -3.65 7.33
C ARG A 432 22.17 -4.91 6.68
N ARG A 433 21.59 -5.34 5.55
CA ARG A 433 22.07 -6.51 4.78
C ARG A 433 23.40 -6.21 4.10
N GLY A 434 23.53 -5.03 3.48
CA GLY A 434 24.80 -4.56 2.93
C GLY A 434 25.93 -4.50 3.97
N ARG A 435 25.64 -4.10 5.21
CA ARG A 435 26.60 -4.11 6.32
C ARG A 435 27.01 -5.51 6.73
N LYS A 436 26.05 -6.44 6.84
CA LYS A 436 26.33 -7.86 7.11
C LYS A 436 27.25 -8.44 6.02
N LEU A 437 26.93 -8.17 4.75
CA LEU A 437 27.78 -8.58 3.62
C LEU A 437 29.19 -7.96 3.71
N ALA A 438 29.29 -6.67 4.01
CA ALA A 438 30.57 -5.97 4.14
C ALA A 438 31.48 -6.61 5.20
N LEU A 439 30.92 -6.91 6.37
CA LEU A 439 31.64 -7.57 7.47
C LEU A 439 32.16 -8.93 7.06
N ILE A 440 31.31 -9.76 6.47
CA ILE A 440 31.68 -11.10 5.99
C ILE A 440 32.77 -10.99 4.92
N MET A 441 32.65 -10.06 3.98
CA MET A 441 33.66 -9.85 2.94
C MET A 441 35.02 -9.43 3.52
N LEU A 442 35.03 -8.53 4.51
CA LEU A 442 36.25 -8.10 5.18
C LEU A 442 36.88 -9.24 5.99
N GLU A 443 36.07 -10.05 6.66
CA GLU A 443 36.52 -11.24 7.39
C GLU A 443 37.13 -12.29 6.45
N ARG A 444 36.47 -12.60 5.33
CA ARG A 444 37.05 -13.48 4.31
C ARG A 444 38.34 -12.91 3.74
N LEU A 445 38.41 -11.60 3.50
CA LEU A 445 39.63 -10.94 3.04
C LEU A 445 40.76 -11.05 4.07
N THR A 446 40.48 -10.96 5.38
CA THR A 446 41.49 -11.22 6.43
C THR A 446 42.03 -12.65 6.34
N GLN A 447 41.17 -13.65 6.25
CA GLN A 447 41.57 -15.06 6.13
C GLN A 447 42.46 -15.29 4.91
N LEU A 448 42.07 -14.74 3.74
CA LEU A 448 42.86 -14.85 2.51
C LEU A 448 44.17 -14.04 2.53
N SER A 449 44.35 -13.12 3.48
CA SER A 449 45.58 -12.33 3.63
C SER A 449 46.62 -13.00 4.52
N GLU A 450 46.19 -13.94 5.37
CA GLU A 450 47.06 -14.75 6.23
C GLU A 450 47.68 -15.93 5.46
N ASP A 451 47.04 -16.37 4.36
CA ASP A 451 47.54 -17.42 3.47
C ASP A 451 48.78 -16.97 2.67
N SER A 452 49.95 -17.51 3.04
CA SER A 452 51.26 -17.23 2.39
C SER A 452 51.47 -17.92 1.04
N SER A 453 50.59 -18.84 0.64
CA SER A 453 50.77 -19.72 -0.53
C SER A 453 50.53 -19.03 -1.88
N GLY A 454 49.97 -17.81 -1.90
CA GLY A 454 49.72 -17.04 -3.13
C GLY A 454 48.65 -17.61 -4.08
N VAL A 455 48.19 -18.85 -3.86
CA VAL A 455 47.20 -19.57 -4.67
C VAL A 455 45.88 -18.78 -4.75
N ASN A 456 45.51 -18.07 -3.69
CA ASN A 456 44.26 -17.33 -3.57
C ASN A 456 44.37 -15.84 -3.97
N ALA A 457 45.48 -15.41 -4.58
CA ALA A 457 45.73 -14.00 -4.91
C ALA A 457 44.63 -13.41 -5.79
N VAL A 458 44.15 -14.14 -6.80
CA VAL A 458 43.08 -13.69 -7.72
C VAL A 458 41.76 -13.49 -6.99
N LEU A 459 41.42 -14.42 -6.08
CA LEU A 459 40.21 -14.37 -5.27
C LEU A 459 40.24 -13.18 -4.29
N ARG A 460 41.39 -12.94 -3.65
CA ARG A 460 41.65 -11.77 -2.82
C ARG A 460 41.45 -10.47 -3.60
N THR A 461 42.02 -10.35 -4.79
CA THR A 461 41.86 -9.16 -5.64
C THR A 461 40.40 -8.96 -6.07
N ARG A 462 39.65 -10.05 -6.34
CA ARG A 462 38.23 -9.97 -6.69
C ARG A 462 37.38 -9.47 -5.51
N LEU A 463 37.63 -9.94 -4.29
CA LEU A 463 36.98 -9.46 -3.08
C LEU A 463 37.32 -7.99 -2.79
N GLN A 464 38.59 -7.60 -2.92
CA GLN A 464 39.03 -6.20 -2.79
C GLN A 464 38.27 -5.27 -3.74
N LYS A 465 38.11 -5.68 -5.02
CA LYS A 465 37.32 -4.92 -6.00
C LYS A 465 35.85 -4.77 -5.57
N LEU A 466 35.23 -5.82 -5.04
CA LEU A 466 33.84 -5.76 -4.58
C LEU A 466 33.69 -4.86 -3.34
N VAL A 467 34.64 -4.90 -2.40
CA VAL A 467 34.67 -3.97 -1.25
C VAL A 467 34.83 -2.53 -1.74
N ALA A 468 35.69 -2.29 -2.72
CA ALA A 468 35.85 -0.96 -3.33
C ALA A 468 34.55 -0.48 -4.02
N ILE A 469 33.87 -1.35 -4.75
CA ILE A 469 32.54 -1.05 -5.33
C ILE A 469 31.55 -0.68 -4.22
N LEU A 470 31.46 -1.49 -3.16
CA LEU A 470 30.58 -1.22 -2.02
C LEU A 470 30.88 0.12 -1.36
N ALA A 471 32.16 0.47 -1.24
CA ALA A 471 32.59 1.75 -0.70
C ALA A 471 32.07 2.92 -1.55
N VAL A 472 32.10 2.80 -2.87
CA VAL A 472 31.61 3.85 -3.76
C VAL A 472 30.09 3.90 -3.79
N THR A 473 29.41 2.76 -3.93
CA THR A 473 27.95 2.72 -4.16
C THR A 473 27.15 2.87 -2.88
N SER A 474 27.66 2.41 -1.73
CA SER A 474 26.90 2.27 -0.49
C SER A 474 27.80 2.40 0.75
N ARG A 475 28.37 3.59 0.95
CA ARG A 475 29.28 3.93 2.06
C ARG A 475 28.76 3.49 3.42
N GLY A 476 27.45 3.65 3.66
CA GLY A 476 26.79 3.30 4.93
C GLY A 476 26.90 1.82 5.33
N SER A 477 27.15 0.93 4.38
CA SER A 477 27.37 -0.50 4.65
C SER A 477 28.73 -0.78 5.29
N LEU A 478 29.73 0.06 5.07
CA LEU A 478 31.07 -0.07 5.68
C LEU A 478 31.20 0.69 7.01
N VAL A 479 30.11 1.24 7.53
CA VAL A 479 30.09 1.90 8.83
C VAL A 479 29.91 0.84 9.92
N THR A 480 31.03 0.38 10.49
CA THR A 480 31.12 -0.70 11.49
C THR A 480 32.12 -0.32 12.59
N PRO A 481 31.79 0.65 13.46
CA PRO A 481 32.72 1.22 14.45
C PRO A 481 33.25 0.21 15.49
N GLU A 482 32.47 -0.82 15.84
CA GLU A 482 32.84 -1.83 16.84
C GLU A 482 34.05 -2.70 16.42
N VAL A 483 34.09 -3.10 15.15
CA VAL A 483 35.13 -3.99 14.60
C VAL A 483 36.10 -3.26 13.66
N TRP A 484 36.04 -1.93 13.64
CA TRP A 484 36.79 -1.11 12.69
C TRP A 484 38.30 -1.29 12.81
N ASP A 485 38.84 -1.40 14.02
CA ASP A 485 40.29 -1.55 14.23
C ASP A 485 40.88 -2.78 13.57
N LYS A 486 40.09 -3.87 13.49
CA LYS A 486 40.49 -5.13 12.85
C LYS A 486 40.60 -4.98 11.34
N TYR A 487 39.67 -4.25 10.71
CA TYR A 487 39.53 -4.23 9.27
C TYR A 487 40.07 -2.96 8.58
N LYS A 488 40.43 -1.92 9.33
CA LYS A 488 40.96 -0.66 8.79
C LYS A 488 42.19 -0.85 7.90
N VAL A 489 43.03 -1.84 8.19
CA VAL A 489 44.27 -2.14 7.43
C VAL A 489 43.96 -2.70 6.05
N LEU A 490 42.83 -3.40 5.89
CA LEU A 490 42.41 -3.97 4.61
C LEU A 490 41.81 -2.93 3.65
N LEU A 491 41.30 -1.84 4.20
CA LEU A 491 40.77 -0.68 3.48
C LEU A 491 41.81 0.44 3.35
N ALA A 492 42.97 0.30 4.00
CA ALA A 492 44.09 1.21 3.82
C ALA A 492 44.54 1.15 2.35
N PRO A 493 45.02 2.27 1.78
CA PRO A 493 45.32 2.36 0.36
C PRO A 493 46.37 1.32 -0.04
N THR A 494 45.92 0.17 -0.54
CA THR A 494 46.79 -0.81 -1.20
C THR A 494 47.29 -0.19 -2.51
N GLU A 495 48.29 -0.78 -3.16
CA GLU A 495 48.83 -0.33 -4.46
C GLU A 495 47.75 0.12 -5.48
N MET A 496 46.58 -0.53 -5.51
CA MET A 496 45.41 -0.19 -6.35
C MET A 496 44.73 1.17 -6.03
N ALA A 497 44.85 1.67 -4.81
CA ALA A 497 44.28 2.94 -4.35
C ALA A 497 45.24 4.13 -4.57
N LYS A 498 46.53 3.88 -4.87
CA LYS A 498 47.47 4.93 -5.29
C LYS A 498 47.08 5.53 -6.66
N THR A 499 46.39 4.76 -7.50
CA THR A 499 45.99 5.15 -8.85
C THR A 499 44.61 5.80 -8.96
N ASN A 500 43.76 5.74 -7.92
CA ASN A 500 42.36 6.18 -8.03
C ASN A 500 41.95 7.06 -6.84
N GLU A 501 42.04 8.39 -7.05
CA GLU A 501 41.77 9.42 -6.04
C GLU A 501 40.36 9.32 -5.44
N ALA A 502 39.37 8.90 -6.23
CA ALA A 502 37.99 8.72 -5.76
C ALA A 502 37.87 7.59 -4.72
N LEU A 503 38.58 6.48 -4.92
CA LEU A 503 38.59 5.37 -3.95
C LEU A 503 39.32 5.77 -2.66
N ARG A 504 40.39 6.56 -2.78
CA ARG A 504 41.13 7.10 -1.64
C ARG A 504 40.25 8.03 -0.79
N ALA A 505 39.56 8.98 -1.43
CA ALA A 505 38.65 9.89 -0.73
C ALA A 505 37.51 9.15 -0.01
N VAL A 506 36.96 8.12 -0.63
CA VAL A 506 35.91 7.28 -0.04
C VAL A 506 36.45 6.47 1.15
N ALA A 507 37.64 5.87 1.03
CA ALA A 507 38.26 5.11 2.13
C ALA A 507 38.54 6.00 3.34
N VAL A 508 39.06 7.22 3.12
CA VAL A 508 39.28 8.21 4.18
C VAL A 508 37.96 8.64 4.83
N SER A 509 36.90 8.86 4.02
CA SER A 509 35.58 9.21 4.55
C SER A 509 34.99 8.08 5.41
N VAL A 510 35.09 6.82 4.99
CA VAL A 510 34.61 5.66 5.76
C VAL A 510 35.40 5.53 7.07
N ALA A 511 36.73 5.69 7.01
CA ALA A 511 37.59 5.67 8.19
C ALA A 511 37.21 6.75 9.19
N GLY A 512 37.08 8.00 8.74
CA GLY A 512 36.68 9.12 9.59
C GLY A 512 35.29 8.96 10.19
N SER A 513 34.32 8.42 9.44
CA SER A 513 32.98 8.11 9.97
C SER A 513 33.02 7.06 11.07
N ASN A 514 33.77 5.98 10.88
CA ASN A 514 33.90 4.91 11.89
C ASN A 514 34.63 5.39 13.15
N GLU A 515 35.71 6.15 13.00
CA GLU A 515 36.46 6.72 14.13
C GLU A 515 35.62 7.71 14.93
N ARG A 516 34.84 8.58 14.25
CA ARG A 516 33.90 9.50 14.90
C ARG A 516 32.81 8.78 15.70
N LEU A 517 32.28 7.69 15.17
CA LEU A 517 31.20 6.92 15.82
C LEU A 517 31.70 6.02 16.95
N LYS A 518 32.99 5.65 16.94
CA LYS A 518 33.62 4.86 18.00
C LYS A 518 33.65 5.59 19.35
N ALA A 519 33.90 6.90 19.36
CA ALA A 519 33.99 7.70 20.58
C ALA A 519 32.68 7.72 21.41
N PRO A 520 31.49 7.99 20.84
CA PRO A 520 30.24 7.90 21.59
C PRO A 520 29.91 6.46 22.00
N LEU A 521 30.21 5.45 21.18
CA LEU A 521 30.04 4.03 21.52
C LEU A 521 30.84 3.58 22.74
N ASN A 522 32.01 4.18 23.00
CA ASN A 522 32.79 3.91 24.21
C ASN A 522 32.33 4.75 25.41
N LYS A 523 31.71 5.92 25.17
CA LYS A 523 31.19 6.82 26.22
C LYS A 523 29.80 6.43 26.72
N THR A 524 28.94 5.85 25.88
CA THR A 524 27.61 5.36 26.27
C THR A 524 27.65 4.24 27.32
N PRO A 525 28.50 3.19 27.25
CA PRO A 525 28.59 2.18 28.31
C PRO A 525 29.20 2.73 29.61
N SER A 526 30.02 3.77 29.55
CA SER A 526 30.46 4.46 30.78
C SER A 526 29.35 5.33 31.39
N ASN A 527 28.48 5.92 30.57
CA ASN A 527 27.32 6.68 31.06
C ASN A 527 26.23 5.77 31.64
N THR A 528 25.92 4.61 31.02
CA THR A 528 24.96 3.63 31.55
C THR A 528 25.42 2.91 32.82
N ARG A 529 26.67 3.11 33.25
CA ARG A 529 27.16 2.71 34.58
C ARG A 529 26.79 3.69 35.70
N SER A 530 26.21 4.85 35.38
CA SER A 530 25.72 5.75 36.42
C SER A 530 24.58 5.11 37.21
N SER A 531 24.62 5.25 38.54
CA SER A 531 23.58 4.75 39.44
C SER A 531 22.19 5.28 39.08
N VAL A 532 22.11 6.54 38.61
CA VAL A 532 20.87 7.19 38.19
C VAL A 532 20.26 6.58 36.92
N LEU A 533 21.07 6.19 35.92
CA LEU A 533 20.53 5.51 34.73
C LEU A 533 20.10 4.08 35.03
N ARG A 534 20.79 3.37 35.93
CA ARG A 534 20.35 2.05 36.43
C ARG A 534 19.05 2.14 37.21
N LEU A 535 18.88 3.21 38.01
CA LEU A 535 17.62 3.51 38.68
C LEU A 535 16.49 3.69 37.66
N TYR A 536 16.72 4.44 36.58
CA TYR A 536 15.70 4.63 35.55
C TYR A 536 15.35 3.35 34.79
N ASP A 537 16.33 2.52 34.46
CA ASP A 537 16.11 1.21 33.82
C ASP A 537 15.29 0.27 34.74
N MET A 538 15.61 0.26 36.03
CA MET A 538 14.84 -0.48 37.03
C MET A 538 13.40 0.04 37.11
N LEU A 539 13.18 1.35 37.12
CA LEU A 539 11.84 1.94 37.20
C LEU A 539 11.04 1.76 35.89
N ASP A 540 11.71 1.73 34.74
CA ASP A 540 11.09 1.53 33.42
C ASP A 540 10.65 0.06 33.20
N THR A 541 11.22 -0.90 33.94
CA THR A 541 10.93 -2.35 33.83
C THR A 541 9.90 -2.86 34.84
N VAL A 542 9.35 -1.98 35.68
CA VAL A 542 8.35 -2.36 36.70
C VAL A 542 7.02 -2.76 36.05
N GLY A 543 6.57 -4.00 36.31
CA GLY A 543 5.30 -4.55 35.84
C GLY A 543 4.08 -4.18 36.69
N LEU A 544 2.96 -4.90 36.53
CA LEU A 544 1.69 -4.65 37.23
C LEU A 544 1.68 -5.18 38.69
N GLU A 545 2.42 -6.25 38.98
CA GLU A 545 2.58 -6.82 40.32
C GLU A 545 3.82 -6.22 40.98
N ILE A 546 3.62 -5.26 41.89
CA ILE A 546 4.72 -4.46 42.44
C ILE A 546 4.77 -4.63 43.97
N ASP A 547 5.89 -5.16 44.48
CA ASP A 547 6.25 -4.98 45.88
C ASP A 547 6.91 -3.61 46.07
N HIS A 548 6.12 -2.65 46.55
CA HIS A 548 6.57 -1.28 46.76
C HIS A 548 7.69 -1.16 47.80
N THR A 549 7.76 -2.09 48.77
CA THR A 549 8.78 -2.06 49.82
C THR A 549 10.13 -2.53 49.28
N ALA A 550 10.16 -3.67 48.59
CA ALA A 550 11.36 -4.20 47.93
C ALA A 550 11.88 -3.28 46.81
N LEU A 551 10.98 -2.62 46.06
CA LEU A 551 11.38 -1.63 45.07
C LEU A 551 12.03 -0.40 45.74
N SER A 552 11.48 0.08 46.86
CA SER A 552 12.02 1.24 47.58
C SER A 552 13.41 0.97 48.16
N THR A 553 13.65 -0.23 48.71
CA THR A 553 14.98 -0.63 49.21
C THR A 553 15.99 -0.70 48.08
N SER A 554 15.60 -1.29 46.94
CA SER A 554 16.45 -1.36 45.73
C SER A 554 16.79 0.04 45.17
N CYS A 555 15.86 0.99 45.25
CA CYS A 555 16.10 2.39 44.86
C CYS A 555 17.14 3.08 45.77
N ILE A 556 17.08 2.84 47.09
CA ILE A 556 18.03 3.38 48.08
C ILE A 556 19.41 2.74 47.91
N GLU A 557 19.48 1.43 47.62
CA GLU A 557 20.73 0.74 47.35
C GLU A 557 21.46 1.31 46.13
N LEU A 558 20.71 1.67 45.08
CA LEU A 558 21.28 2.30 43.88
C LEU A 558 21.70 3.76 44.12
N VAL A 559 20.88 4.53 44.84
CA VAL A 559 21.14 5.95 45.15
C VAL A 559 20.97 6.18 46.65
N PRO A 560 22.05 6.03 47.46
CA PRO A 560 21.97 6.11 48.92
C PRO A 560 21.61 7.50 49.46
N HIS A 561 21.94 8.55 48.70
CA HIS A 561 21.66 9.94 49.10
C HIS A 561 20.22 10.32 48.75
N VAL A 562 19.35 10.38 49.76
CA VAL A 562 17.89 10.59 49.59
C VAL A 562 17.54 11.86 48.80
N PRO A 563 18.17 13.03 49.01
CA PRO A 563 17.90 14.19 48.18
C PRO A 563 18.14 13.97 46.68
N ASP A 564 19.17 13.20 46.33
CA ASP A 564 19.47 12.88 44.93
C ASP A 564 18.52 11.85 44.35
N LEU A 565 18.08 10.88 45.18
CA LEU A 565 17.05 9.92 44.79
C LEU A 565 15.71 10.62 44.54
N VAL A 566 15.29 11.54 45.41
CA VAL A 566 14.08 12.36 45.21
C VAL A 566 14.21 13.18 43.93
N ASN A 567 15.34 13.87 43.72
CA ASN A 567 15.58 14.61 42.47
C ASN A 567 15.50 13.70 41.23
N ALA A 568 16.08 12.49 41.31
CA ALA A 568 16.06 11.54 40.20
C ALA A 568 14.63 11.04 39.91
N LEU A 569 13.81 10.76 40.93
CA LEU A 569 12.41 10.37 40.78
C LEU A 569 11.57 11.48 40.15
N PHE A 570 11.80 12.74 40.54
CA PHE A 570 11.16 13.89 39.91
C PHE A 570 11.62 14.08 38.45
N ASP A 571 12.91 13.91 38.14
CA ASP A 571 13.41 13.95 36.77
C ASP A 571 12.84 12.80 35.90
N TRP A 572 12.66 11.60 36.48
CA TRP A 572 12.07 10.44 35.80
C TRP A 572 10.58 10.64 35.47
N THR A 573 9.80 11.18 36.41
CA THR A 573 8.39 11.52 36.21
C THR A 573 8.19 12.67 35.23
N ALA A 574 9.09 13.64 35.23
CA ALA A 574 9.06 14.81 34.35
C ALA A 574 9.68 14.58 32.97
N SER A 575 10.26 13.40 32.71
CA SER A 575 10.97 13.12 31.45
C SER A 575 10.01 13.15 30.25
N PRO A 576 10.31 13.92 29.17
CA PRO A 576 9.49 13.95 27.96
C PRO A 576 9.64 12.69 27.10
N TYR A 577 10.70 11.90 27.32
CA TYR A 577 11.03 10.70 26.56
C TYR A 577 10.33 9.44 27.07
N ARG A 578 9.59 9.55 28.17
CA ARG A 578 8.85 8.45 28.81
C ARG A 578 7.37 8.83 28.89
N GLN A 579 6.49 7.83 28.82
CA GLN A 579 5.04 8.01 28.82
C GLN A 579 4.37 7.24 29.96
N GLY A 580 3.11 7.55 30.26
CA GLY A 580 2.32 6.85 31.28
C GLY A 580 2.25 7.56 32.63
N LEU A 581 1.07 7.47 33.28
CA LEU A 581 0.76 8.05 34.58
C LEU A 581 1.23 7.19 35.77
N ALA A 582 1.49 5.89 35.55
CA ALA A 582 1.98 4.96 36.57
C ALA A 582 3.24 5.51 37.26
N ARG A 583 4.09 6.22 36.52
CA ARG A 583 5.30 6.88 37.03
C ARG A 583 5.03 7.85 38.16
N VAL A 584 3.95 8.63 38.04
CA VAL A 584 3.55 9.63 39.06
C VAL A 584 3.18 8.90 40.36
N TYR A 585 2.35 7.87 40.28
CA TYR A 585 1.90 7.11 41.45
C TYR A 585 3.03 6.27 42.06
N LEU A 586 3.90 5.69 41.23
CA LEU A 586 5.04 4.91 41.68
C LEU A 586 6.05 5.79 42.43
N SER A 587 6.40 6.95 41.88
CA SER A 587 7.28 7.90 42.57
C SER A 587 6.65 8.45 43.84
N ALA A 588 5.34 8.75 43.84
CA ALA A 588 4.64 9.16 45.06
C ALA A 588 4.71 8.07 46.15
N ARG A 589 4.54 6.81 45.77
CA ARG A 589 4.57 5.67 46.69
C ARG A 589 5.97 5.42 47.25
N ILE A 590 7.00 5.50 46.41
CA ILE A 590 8.41 5.35 46.84
C ILE A 590 8.75 6.48 47.83
N ILE A 591 8.41 7.74 47.52
CA ILE A 591 8.68 8.89 48.40
C ILE A 591 7.92 8.76 49.73
N LYS A 592 6.69 8.23 49.72
CA LYS A 592 5.94 7.94 50.95
C LYS A 592 6.67 6.93 51.84
N ILE A 593 7.19 5.86 51.25
CA ILE A 593 7.93 4.82 51.99
C ILE A 593 9.25 5.38 52.54
N LEU A 594 9.94 6.24 51.78
CA LEU A 594 11.11 6.95 52.26
C LEU A 594 10.78 7.84 53.47
N ARG A 595 9.64 8.54 53.43
CA ARG A 595 9.18 9.37 54.55
C ARG A 595 8.81 8.53 55.78
N SER A 596 8.13 7.38 55.60
CA SER A 596 7.82 6.49 56.73
C SER A 596 9.06 5.89 57.37
N ASN A 597 10.16 5.78 56.63
CA ASN A 597 11.47 5.36 57.14
C ASN A 597 12.29 6.53 57.74
N HIS A 598 11.63 7.64 58.10
CA HIS A 598 12.23 8.82 58.73
C HIS A 598 13.26 9.60 57.90
N HIS A 599 13.25 9.46 56.57
CA HIS A 599 14.08 10.30 55.71
C HIS A 599 13.45 11.69 55.46
N ASP A 600 14.27 12.74 55.39
CA ASP A 600 13.83 14.11 55.10
C ASP A 600 13.53 14.31 53.60
N THR A 601 12.33 13.90 53.19
CA THR A 601 11.83 14.10 51.83
C THR A 601 11.34 15.52 51.59
N ASP A 602 10.86 16.21 52.61
CA ASP A 602 10.22 17.54 52.50
C ASP A 602 11.22 18.63 52.09
N SER A 603 12.43 18.60 52.67
CA SER A 603 13.52 19.50 52.30
C SER A 603 13.97 19.27 50.85
N ALA A 604 14.12 18.01 50.44
CA ALA A 604 14.50 17.63 49.07
C ALA A 604 13.47 18.06 48.02
N ILE A 605 12.17 17.85 48.30
CA ILE A 605 11.07 18.29 47.42
C ILE A 605 11.05 19.82 47.30
N SER A 606 11.19 20.52 48.43
CA SER A 606 11.19 21.99 48.45
C SER A 606 12.39 22.57 47.69
N ALA A 607 13.57 21.99 47.86
CA ALA A 607 14.78 22.35 47.12
C ALA A 607 14.64 22.06 45.61
N TYR A 608 14.00 20.95 45.24
CA TYR A 608 13.71 20.65 43.84
C TYR A 608 12.78 21.70 43.23
N ILE A 609 11.65 22.02 43.89
CA ILE A 609 10.69 23.03 43.41
C ILE A 609 11.34 24.41 43.24
N ALA A 610 12.21 24.80 44.16
CA ALA A 610 12.95 26.06 44.09
C ALA A 610 13.99 26.11 42.95
N ARG A 611 14.49 24.95 42.48
CA ARG A 611 15.51 24.85 41.42
C ARG A 611 14.94 24.76 40.01
N ILE A 612 13.67 24.40 39.83
CA ILE A 612 13.10 24.14 38.49
C ILE A 612 13.10 25.43 37.67
N SER A 613 13.94 25.46 36.63
CA SER A 613 13.95 26.52 35.62
C SER A 613 12.93 26.22 34.51
N PRO A 614 12.18 27.22 34.02
CA PRO A 614 11.18 27.04 32.95
C PRO A 614 11.78 26.72 31.56
N SER A 615 13.11 26.72 31.42
CA SER A 615 13.83 26.51 30.16
C SER A 615 14.15 25.04 29.85
N ARG A 616 13.95 24.11 30.79
CA ARG A 616 14.24 22.69 30.58
C ARG A 616 13.02 22.01 29.96
N ALA A 617 13.21 21.26 28.87
CA ALA A 617 12.16 20.46 28.25
C ALA A 617 11.68 19.35 29.22
N MET A 618 10.70 19.67 30.06
CA MET A 618 10.14 18.79 31.10
C MET A 618 8.62 18.78 31.03
N GLN A 619 8.01 17.63 31.33
CA GLN A 619 6.57 17.47 31.47
C GLN A 619 6.11 18.03 32.83
N HIS A 620 5.97 19.36 32.92
CA HIS A 620 5.60 20.06 34.16
C HIS A 620 4.27 19.59 34.76
N ASP A 621 3.31 19.17 33.93
CA ASP A 621 2.04 18.59 34.37
C ASP A 621 2.21 17.35 35.27
N ASN A 622 3.17 16.48 34.98
CA ASN A 622 3.41 15.29 35.81
C ASN A 622 4.04 15.67 37.16
N ILE A 623 4.86 16.71 37.21
CA ILE A 623 5.43 17.25 38.45
C ILE A 623 4.30 17.78 39.34
N HIS A 624 3.38 18.55 38.76
CA HIS A 624 2.22 19.09 39.46
C HIS A 624 1.34 17.97 40.03
N ARG A 625 1.05 16.94 39.21
CA ARG A 625 0.29 15.76 39.64
C ARG A 625 1.01 14.99 40.75
N LEU A 626 2.31 14.77 40.64
CA LEU A 626 3.12 14.10 41.67
C LEU A 626 3.02 14.82 43.01
N ILE A 627 3.17 16.14 43.03
CA ILE A 627 3.05 16.93 44.27
C ILE A 627 1.63 16.85 44.82
N GLY A 628 0.60 16.91 43.97
CA GLY A 628 -0.79 16.71 44.38
C GLY A 628 -1.04 15.34 45.03
N GLU A 629 -0.47 14.27 44.46
CA GLU A 629 -0.50 12.91 45.04
C GLU A 629 0.25 12.83 46.37
N LEU A 630 1.43 13.45 46.47
CA LEU A 630 2.22 13.46 47.71
C LEU A 630 1.49 14.17 48.85
N VAL A 631 0.74 15.26 48.57
CA VAL A 631 -0.10 15.91 49.58
C VAL A 631 -1.27 15.03 50.00
N ARG A 632 -1.90 14.32 49.04
CA ARG A 632 -3.02 13.40 49.33
C ARG A 632 -2.57 12.22 50.21
N GLU A 633 -1.38 11.69 49.95
CA GLU A 633 -0.78 10.55 50.66
C GLU A 633 -0.05 10.95 51.95
N THR A 634 -0.20 12.20 52.40
CA THR A 634 0.51 12.79 53.55
C THR A 634 2.04 12.65 53.50
N ALA A 635 2.60 12.58 52.29
CA ALA A 635 4.03 12.42 52.01
C ALA A 635 4.76 13.75 51.68
N PHE A 636 4.06 14.90 51.74
CA PHE A 636 4.65 16.24 51.63
C PHE A 636 3.99 17.25 52.59
N SER A 637 4.78 18.10 53.26
CA SER A 637 4.26 19.17 54.15
C SER A 637 3.77 20.41 53.38
N ALA A 638 2.52 20.35 52.91
CA ALA A 638 1.89 21.46 52.20
C ALA A 638 1.86 22.78 53.00
N GLY A 639 1.79 22.73 54.33
CA GLY A 639 1.80 23.92 55.19
C GLY A 639 3.12 24.71 55.10
N SER A 640 4.26 24.02 55.19
CA SER A 640 5.59 24.64 55.06
C SER A 640 5.80 25.22 53.67
N TYR A 641 5.30 24.53 52.63
CA TYR A 641 5.32 25.03 51.26
C TYR A 641 4.51 26.32 51.09
N LEU A 642 3.28 26.37 51.62
CA LEU A 642 2.43 27.56 51.55
C LEU A 642 3.02 28.75 52.34
N GLN A 643 3.65 28.47 53.48
CA GLN A 643 4.36 29.49 54.27
C GLN A 643 5.59 30.01 53.53
N TRP A 644 6.40 29.13 52.94
CA TRP A 644 7.53 29.51 52.09
C TRP A 644 7.07 30.32 50.87
N LEU A 645 5.97 29.92 50.23
CA LEU A 645 5.42 30.65 49.08
C LEU A 645 4.92 32.06 49.49
N ALA A 646 4.36 32.19 50.69
CA ALA A 646 3.91 33.47 51.25
C ALA A 646 5.08 34.38 51.66
N SER A 647 6.20 33.83 52.14
CA SER A 647 7.35 34.60 52.65
C SER A 647 8.45 34.86 51.61
N SER A 648 8.56 34.04 50.57
CA SER A 648 9.64 34.11 49.56
C SER A 648 9.48 35.22 48.52
N GLY A 649 8.32 35.89 48.45
CA GLY A 649 8.01 36.85 47.39
C GLY A 649 7.82 36.21 45.99
N ALA A 650 7.95 34.89 45.88
CA ALA A 650 7.86 34.13 44.63
C ALA A 650 6.52 34.30 43.88
N LEU A 651 5.46 34.70 44.58
CA LEU A 651 4.15 35.03 43.98
C LEU A 651 4.21 36.26 43.07
N TYR A 652 5.10 37.22 43.38
CA TYR A 652 5.20 38.51 42.68
C TYR A 652 6.31 38.55 41.63
N ASP A 653 7.28 37.61 41.66
CA ASP A 653 8.30 37.51 40.61
C ASP A 653 7.72 36.90 39.32
N ALA A 654 7.83 37.62 38.21
CA ALA A 654 7.29 37.23 36.90
C ALA A 654 8.16 36.20 36.16
N SER A 655 9.44 36.07 36.53
CA SER A 655 10.45 35.44 35.68
C SER A 655 10.88 34.03 36.10
N SER A 656 10.88 33.69 37.40
CA SER A 656 11.56 32.47 37.86
C SER A 656 10.67 31.35 38.43
N VAL A 657 9.39 31.60 38.75
CA VAL A 657 8.59 30.63 39.55
C VAL A 657 7.23 30.26 38.93
N ARG A 658 7.14 30.13 37.60
CA ARG A 658 5.88 29.65 36.96
C ARG A 658 5.46 28.26 37.44
N VAL A 659 6.43 27.38 37.74
CA VAL A 659 6.16 26.01 38.20
C VAL A 659 5.66 26.01 39.64
N ALA A 660 6.30 26.70 40.58
CA ALA A 660 5.79 26.71 41.97
C ALA A 660 4.44 27.46 42.10
N LYS A 661 4.16 28.48 41.27
CA LYS A 661 2.83 29.08 41.19
C LYS A 661 1.75 28.08 40.75
N ARG A 662 2.05 27.24 39.74
CA ARG A 662 1.11 26.20 39.25
C ARG A 662 0.94 25.03 40.20
N VAL A 663 1.95 24.71 41.02
CA VAL A 663 1.82 23.71 42.10
C VAL A 663 0.71 24.10 43.08
N LEU A 664 0.47 25.40 43.32
CA LEU A 664 -0.62 25.88 44.19
C LEU A 664 -2.01 25.44 43.69
N GLY A 665 -2.21 25.35 42.38
CA GLY A 665 -3.42 24.81 41.75
C GLY A 665 -3.57 23.30 41.94
N ALA A 666 -2.46 22.56 41.88
CA ALA A 666 -2.44 21.10 41.93
C ALA A 666 -2.63 20.49 43.34
N ILE A 667 -2.48 21.29 44.41
CA ILE A 667 -2.71 20.82 45.78
C ILE A 667 -4.21 20.55 46.01
N PRO A 668 -4.66 19.36 46.47
CA PRO A 668 -6.09 19.13 46.70
C PRO A 668 -6.63 19.90 47.91
N ALA A 669 -7.72 20.67 47.74
CA ALA A 669 -8.33 21.45 48.84
C ALA A 669 -8.87 20.56 49.97
N GLY A 670 -9.43 19.39 49.61
CA GLY A 670 -10.02 18.44 50.55
C GLY A 670 -9.01 17.66 51.39
N SER A 671 -7.72 17.72 51.06
CA SER A 671 -6.64 17.05 51.79
C SER A 671 -5.91 17.99 52.76
N LEU A 672 -6.32 19.25 52.86
CA LEU A 672 -5.71 20.27 53.72
C LEU A 672 -6.57 20.56 54.97
N PRO A 673 -5.96 20.79 56.14
CA PRO A 673 -6.62 21.42 57.28
C PRO A 673 -7.28 22.75 56.91
N GLY A 674 -8.43 23.07 57.52
CA GLY A 674 -9.27 24.23 57.14
C GLY A 674 -8.55 25.57 57.08
N HIS A 675 -7.57 25.81 57.97
CA HIS A 675 -6.75 27.02 57.98
C HIS A 675 -5.76 27.08 56.79
N LEU A 676 -5.16 25.95 56.40
CA LEU A 676 -4.29 25.86 55.22
C LEU A 676 -5.08 25.92 53.92
N ALA A 677 -6.30 25.38 53.90
CA ALA A 677 -7.22 25.52 52.77
C ALA A 677 -7.66 26.99 52.57
N GLY A 678 -7.84 27.74 53.66
CA GLY A 678 -8.08 29.19 53.63
C GLY A 678 -6.87 29.98 53.13
N LEU A 679 -5.66 29.66 53.62
CA LEU A 679 -4.42 30.25 53.15
C LEU A 679 -4.20 29.99 51.65
N ARG A 680 -4.36 28.74 51.20
CA ARG A 680 -4.28 28.38 49.78
C ARG A 680 -5.25 29.19 48.92
N ARG A 681 -6.51 29.32 49.33
CA ARG A 681 -7.51 30.14 48.62
C ARG A 681 -7.09 31.62 48.54
N SER A 682 -6.58 32.18 49.63
CA SER A 682 -6.09 33.56 49.66
C SER A 682 -4.85 33.78 48.79
N LEU A 683 -3.96 32.78 48.66
CA LEU A 683 -2.80 32.86 47.78
C LEU A 683 -3.18 32.65 46.30
N LEU A 684 -4.15 31.77 46.02
CA LEU A 684 -4.68 31.57 44.66
C LEU A 684 -5.40 32.81 44.15
N SER A 685 -6.20 33.48 44.98
CA SER A 685 -6.92 34.70 44.59
C SER A 685 -5.99 35.89 44.29
N ARG A 686 -4.70 35.78 44.60
CA ARG A 686 -3.68 36.80 44.29
C ARG A 686 -2.98 36.56 42.95
N LEU A 687 -3.29 35.45 42.26
CA LEU A 687 -2.76 35.15 40.92
C LEU A 687 -3.76 35.63 39.86
N GLU A 688 -3.28 36.37 38.85
CA GLU A 688 -4.10 36.92 37.75
C GLU A 688 -4.79 35.85 36.89
N TYR A 689 -4.37 34.58 36.98
CA TYR A 689 -4.87 33.43 36.21
C TYR A 689 -5.42 32.29 37.10
N ALA A 690 -6.08 32.64 38.22
CA ALA A 690 -6.54 31.67 39.21
C ALA A 690 -7.48 30.57 38.64
N GLU A 691 -8.37 30.92 37.71
CA GLU A 691 -9.36 29.99 37.11
C GLU A 691 -8.71 28.96 36.18
N GLU A 692 -7.71 29.35 35.37
CA GLU A 692 -6.98 28.42 34.49
C GLU A 692 -6.13 27.42 35.29
N VAL A 693 -5.54 27.88 36.41
CA VAL A 693 -4.71 27.07 37.30
C VAL A 693 -5.53 26.05 38.09
N GLU A 694 -6.80 26.34 38.37
CA GLU A 694 -7.72 25.43 39.06
C GLU A 694 -8.32 24.37 38.09
N MET A 695 -8.54 24.73 36.83
CA MET A 695 -9.08 23.84 35.79
C MET A 695 -8.15 22.66 35.44
N ILE A 696 -6.83 22.85 35.50
CA ILE A 696 -5.83 21.81 35.15
C ILE A 696 -5.78 20.68 36.21
N ALA A 697 -6.22 20.94 37.45
CA ALA A 697 -6.20 19.98 38.56
C ALA A 697 -7.43 19.04 38.62
N ALA A 698 -8.51 19.35 37.90
CA ALA A 698 -9.80 18.65 37.99
C ALA A 698 -9.88 17.24 37.34
N PRO A 699 -9.17 16.87 36.25
CA PRO A 699 -9.58 15.72 35.45
C PRO A 699 -9.33 14.36 36.12
N SER A 700 -8.33 14.22 36.98
CA SER A 700 -7.92 12.90 37.51
C SER A 700 -8.91 12.30 38.51
N ILE A 701 -9.52 13.13 39.36
CA ILE A 701 -10.48 12.67 40.38
C ILE A 701 -11.83 12.32 39.73
N GLN A 702 -12.24 13.05 38.69
CA GLN A 702 -13.45 12.74 37.93
C GLN A 702 -13.29 11.48 37.09
N ILE A 703 -12.12 11.24 36.50
CA ILE A 703 -11.84 10.04 35.70
C ILE A 703 -11.75 8.78 36.60
N LEU A 704 -11.10 8.86 37.78
CA LEU A 704 -11.07 7.74 38.72
C LEU A 704 -12.41 7.49 39.41
N LYS A 705 -13.15 8.55 39.78
CA LYS A 705 -14.49 8.40 40.37
C LYS A 705 -15.52 7.87 39.37
N SER A 706 -15.44 8.25 38.10
CA SER A 706 -16.29 7.67 37.06
C SER A 706 -15.94 6.20 36.78
N ALA A 707 -14.64 5.86 36.72
CA ALA A 707 -14.19 4.48 36.56
C ALA A 707 -14.57 3.56 37.74
N LEU A 708 -14.54 4.08 38.98
CA LEU A 708 -14.96 3.36 40.18
C LEU A 708 -16.49 3.28 40.34
N ALA A 709 -17.23 4.29 39.88
CA ALA A 709 -18.70 4.32 39.92
C ALA A 709 -19.35 3.37 38.91
N ASP A 710 -18.71 3.12 37.76
CA ASP A 710 -19.25 2.27 36.70
C ASP A 710 -19.10 0.76 36.95
N GLY A 711 -18.45 0.33 38.04
CA GLY A 711 -18.39 -1.07 38.48
C GLY A 711 -17.89 -2.08 37.42
N SER A 712 -17.27 -1.61 36.34
CA SER A 712 -16.85 -2.43 35.22
C SER A 712 -15.34 -2.62 35.29
N LEU A 713 -14.92 -3.78 35.80
CA LEU A 713 -13.53 -4.25 35.76
C LEU A 713 -12.94 -4.30 34.33
N LYS A 714 -13.76 -4.13 33.28
CA LYS A 714 -13.33 -4.15 31.86
C LYS A 714 -12.79 -2.81 31.34
N SER A 715 -13.05 -1.68 31.99
CA SER A 715 -12.47 -0.39 31.60
C SER A 715 -11.01 -0.23 32.06
N LEU A 716 -10.56 -1.06 33.01
CA LEU A 716 -9.15 -1.14 33.44
C LEU A 716 -8.26 -1.90 32.43
N GLU A 717 -8.81 -2.86 31.68
CA GLU A 717 -8.07 -3.59 30.64
C GLU A 717 -7.79 -2.71 29.40
N LEU A 718 -8.67 -1.75 29.07
CA LEU A 718 -8.44 -0.86 27.93
C LEU A 718 -7.25 0.10 28.17
N VAL A 719 -7.00 0.46 29.42
CA VAL A 719 -5.83 1.27 29.83
C VAL A 719 -4.56 0.42 29.87
N ALA A 720 -4.65 -0.87 30.22
CA ALA A 720 -3.52 -1.80 30.14
C ALA A 720 -3.11 -2.13 28.68
N SER A 721 -4.06 -2.08 27.73
CA SER A 721 -3.76 -2.31 26.30
C SER A 721 -3.23 -1.09 25.55
N THR A 722 -3.10 0.07 26.20
CA THR A 722 -2.36 1.24 25.67
C THR A 722 -0.96 1.37 26.27
N THR A 723 -0.52 0.37 27.01
CA THR A 723 0.83 0.22 27.59
C THR A 723 1.55 -1.04 27.09
N VAL A 724 1.52 -1.26 25.77
CA VAL A 724 2.49 -2.11 25.03
C VAL A 724 2.98 -1.37 23.81
#